data_AF-A0A1Y3YZC1-F1
#
_entry.id   AF-A0A1Y3YZC1-F1
#
_cell.length_a   1.000
_cell.length_b   1.000
_cell.length_c   1.000
_cell.angle_alpha   90.00
_cell.angle_beta   90.00
_cell.angle_gamma   90.00
#
_symmetry.space_group_name_H-M   'P 1'
#
loop_
_entity.id
_entity.type
_entity.pdbx_description
1 polymer ?
#
loop_
_entity_poly.entity_id
_entity_poly.type
_entity_poly.pdbx_seq_one_letter_code
_entity_poly.pdbx_strand_id
1 'polypeptide(L)'
;MFTVVIAEQEHISAIEEFHMFLQPFLASTQVAFCQWVPDGAALDDMVPQLRKTVNRREEWRVIVVCDEGGLKQQNPFNRVGYTPPQHQPGQSPEEYLGTVWQRKREAFDLAAQQPLTRLMSYLCQGPLINVEKGQTYQDPEFALYQKEAEYKQELRRAITAGYELEIAVPAQVLCLAKRTYVDEERALRTLWTSHVDHQYSRFYDWNLYFDKMRYLVFDILPKNHENYTFDYIRFLYGLLLLANHEVPQGSLQPRRLYILNSEDDEQRLRELFGRYEGKLAATDEMLTQKIHQLENRTRRRLSDQEAEAIFCAHVTVPVTMIREFEETDLYVDHRGLGLATDCPTSELSVWSAGHARSRKALHRFMKQPRRAVKRAADDVRNLNHVDLDRVGELNRFQLEDVAEYIQTEELSMVTTPTRSLTDISDYEVQLDEAAQEVEKKIDARMTRKTTIALGALALGLFLVGFLPSILKNTGETSETMGAIWLTMGALGLLAVIGLVGLYVLRRALKRKFSQYNAAMQGLVEEVTSVTRLFSKYLSHGCNVMRGYQVLNKFQSHEDPEVGQIKVLKKHRMDILRCREELHEVFGKFLTQPPVEPQTPYQYDFHRPVDYPYPLPHEENRDAQIEFVQPGHVISVPVDFVRRVTIRMEELYD
;
A
#
# COMPACT_ATOMS: atom_id res chain seq x y z
N MET A 1 -47.92 5.26 17.07
CA MET A 1 -48.42 5.21 15.68
C MET A 1 -47.23 5.17 14.73
N PHE A 2 -47.29 4.38 13.66
CA PHE A 2 -46.21 4.31 12.65
C PHE A 2 -46.12 5.63 11.86
N THR A 3 -44.91 6.15 11.67
CA THR A 3 -44.68 7.44 11.00
C THR A 3 -43.93 7.24 9.69
N VAL A 4 -44.45 7.82 8.61
CA VAL A 4 -43.74 7.97 7.34
C VAL A 4 -43.24 9.40 7.21
N VAL A 5 -41.92 9.57 7.09
CA VAL A 5 -41.31 10.86 6.77
C VAL A 5 -41.08 10.92 5.26
N ILE A 6 -41.78 11.84 4.59
CA ILE A 6 -41.63 12.12 3.16
C ILE A 6 -40.73 13.36 3.04
N ALA A 7 -39.55 13.19 2.46
CA ALA A 7 -38.56 14.25 2.35
C ALA A 7 -37.73 14.09 1.07
N GLU A 8 -37.15 15.17 0.57
CA GLU A 8 -36.20 15.11 -0.54
C GLU A 8 -34.97 14.25 -0.19
N GLN A 9 -34.31 13.72 -1.22
CA GLN A 9 -33.15 12.83 -1.06
C GLN A 9 -32.02 13.49 -0.25
N GLU A 10 -31.84 14.80 -0.36
CA GLU A 10 -30.86 15.58 0.42
C GLU A 10 -31.02 15.36 1.93
N HIS A 11 -32.26 15.39 2.44
CA HIS A 11 -32.55 15.20 3.86
C HIS A 11 -32.29 13.76 4.32
N ILE A 12 -32.65 12.79 3.50
CA ILE A 12 -32.45 11.36 3.80
C ILE A 12 -30.95 11.04 3.83
N SER A 13 -30.20 11.51 2.82
CA SER A 13 -28.74 11.34 2.76
C SER A 13 -28.04 12.09 3.89
N ALA A 14 -28.51 13.27 4.30
CA ALA A 14 -27.95 13.98 5.45
C ALA A 14 -28.14 13.22 6.78
N ILE A 15 -29.26 12.49 6.94
CA ILE A 15 -29.47 11.64 8.12
C ILE A 15 -28.45 10.49 8.17
N GLU A 16 -28.06 9.94 7.02
CA GLU A 16 -27.01 8.92 6.91
C GLU A 16 -25.61 9.51 7.10
N GLU A 17 -25.33 10.69 6.54
CA GLU A 17 -24.06 11.41 6.70
C GLU A 17 -23.80 11.76 8.16
N PHE A 18 -24.81 12.32 8.85
CA PHE A 18 -24.73 12.65 10.27
C PHE A 18 -25.19 11.51 11.18
N HIS A 19 -25.16 10.26 10.68
CA HIS A 19 -25.63 9.08 11.43
C HIS A 19 -24.96 8.99 12.80
N MET A 20 -23.67 9.29 12.90
CA MET A 20 -22.92 9.31 14.16
C MET A 20 -23.63 10.12 15.27
N PHE A 21 -24.24 11.26 14.92
CA PHE A 21 -24.94 12.15 15.85
C PHE A 21 -26.43 11.84 15.98
N LEU A 22 -27.04 11.35 14.90
CA LEU A 22 -28.49 11.11 14.82
C LEU A 22 -28.89 9.69 15.24
N GLN A 23 -27.93 8.77 15.39
CA GLN A 23 -28.15 7.37 15.75
C GLN A 23 -29.05 7.17 16.98
N PRO A 24 -28.93 7.95 18.08
CA PRO A 24 -29.83 7.83 19.22
C PRO A 24 -31.30 8.08 18.87
N PHE A 25 -31.59 8.92 17.87
CA PHE A 25 -32.94 9.28 17.45
C PHE A 25 -33.51 8.38 16.36
N LEU A 26 -32.71 7.46 15.79
CA LEU A 26 -33.15 6.55 14.73
C LEU A 26 -33.81 5.30 15.33
N ALA A 27 -35.08 5.43 15.74
CA ALA A 27 -35.89 4.29 16.18
C ALA A 27 -36.40 3.48 14.97
N SER A 28 -35.61 2.48 14.56
CA SER A 28 -35.79 1.72 13.31
C SER A 28 -37.11 0.96 13.16
N THR A 29 -37.92 0.82 14.21
CA THR A 29 -39.15 0.01 14.19
C THR A 29 -40.43 0.82 13.97
N GLN A 30 -40.41 2.14 14.19
CA GLN A 30 -41.62 2.99 14.19
C GLN A 30 -41.62 4.11 13.13
N VAL A 31 -40.47 4.42 12.53
CA VAL A 31 -40.33 5.47 11.51
C VAL A 31 -39.77 4.87 10.21
N ALA A 32 -40.33 5.29 9.08
CA ALA A 32 -39.80 4.98 7.75
C ALA A 32 -39.63 6.25 6.92
N PHE A 33 -38.57 6.31 6.12
CA PHE A 33 -38.30 7.43 5.22
C PHE A 33 -38.73 7.06 3.80
N CYS A 34 -39.35 8.01 3.11
CA CYS A 34 -39.72 7.89 1.70
C CYS A 34 -39.23 9.12 0.95
N GLN A 35 -38.51 8.88 -0.14
CA GLN A 35 -38.01 9.96 -1.00
C GLN A 35 -39.19 10.69 -1.65
N TRP A 36 -39.16 12.02 -1.58
CA TRP A 36 -40.07 12.90 -2.31
C TRP A 36 -39.43 13.41 -3.59
N VAL A 37 -40.16 13.29 -4.70
CA VAL A 37 -39.81 13.83 -6.01
C VAL A 37 -40.89 14.84 -6.42
N PRO A 38 -40.69 16.15 -6.18
CA PRO A 38 -41.70 17.19 -6.41
C PRO A 38 -42.26 17.24 -7.84
N ASP A 39 -41.43 16.91 -8.82
CA ASP A 39 -41.77 16.97 -10.26
C ASP A 39 -42.52 15.73 -10.78
N GLY A 40 -42.71 14.69 -9.95
CA GLY A 40 -43.40 13.46 -10.35
C GLY A 40 -44.83 13.73 -10.82
N ALA A 41 -45.32 12.99 -11.82
CA ALA A 41 -46.66 13.19 -12.39
C ALA A 41 -47.75 12.51 -11.55
N ALA A 42 -47.54 11.24 -11.20
CA ALA A 42 -48.43 10.42 -10.38
C ALA A 42 -47.88 10.20 -8.95
N LEU A 43 -48.70 9.62 -8.07
CA LEU A 43 -48.27 9.31 -6.69
C LEU A 43 -47.04 8.40 -6.64
N ASP A 44 -47.00 7.37 -7.49
CA ASP A 44 -45.90 6.41 -7.54
C ASP A 44 -44.62 7.01 -8.15
N ASP A 45 -44.72 8.13 -8.86
CA ASP A 45 -43.56 8.90 -9.30
C ASP A 45 -43.11 9.89 -8.21
N MET A 46 -44.05 10.52 -7.52
CA MET A 46 -43.78 11.51 -6.47
C MET A 46 -43.20 10.88 -5.20
N VAL A 47 -43.68 9.70 -4.81
CA VAL A 47 -43.22 8.97 -3.61
C VAL A 47 -43.22 7.46 -3.87
N PRO A 48 -42.25 6.93 -4.65
CA PRO A 48 -42.28 5.56 -5.18
C PRO A 48 -42.37 4.45 -4.12
N GLN A 49 -41.82 4.71 -2.93
CA GLN A 49 -41.72 3.71 -1.87
C GLN A 49 -42.95 3.68 -0.96
N LEU A 50 -43.85 4.67 -1.05
CA LEU A 50 -44.91 4.89 -0.07
C LEU A 50 -45.82 3.66 0.10
N ARG A 51 -46.35 3.14 -1.02
CA ARG A 51 -47.27 2.00 -1.02
C ARG A 51 -46.67 0.78 -0.32
N LYS A 52 -45.43 0.43 -0.67
CA LYS A 52 -44.70 -0.70 -0.08
C LYS A 52 -44.52 -0.52 1.44
N THR A 53 -44.22 0.70 1.87
CA THR A 53 -43.95 1.04 3.26
C THR A 53 -45.19 0.92 4.16
N VAL A 54 -46.37 1.28 3.67
CA VAL A 54 -47.61 1.31 4.49
C VAL A 54 -48.60 0.18 4.22
N ASN A 55 -48.36 -0.71 3.25
CA ASN A 55 -49.29 -1.77 2.81
C ASN A 55 -49.83 -2.70 3.93
N ARG A 56 -49.17 -2.76 5.08
CA ARG A 56 -49.56 -3.60 6.23
C ARG A 56 -49.90 -2.79 7.49
N ARG A 57 -50.15 -1.49 7.36
CA ARG A 57 -50.40 -0.57 8.47
C ARG A 57 -51.81 0.02 8.34
N GLU A 58 -52.69 -0.34 9.27
CA GLU A 58 -54.06 0.18 9.31
C GLU A 58 -54.09 1.64 9.80
N GLU A 59 -53.19 2.00 10.71
CA GLU A 59 -53.06 3.35 11.25
C GLU A 59 -51.61 3.85 11.14
N TRP A 60 -51.43 4.98 10.47
CA TRP A 60 -50.13 5.63 10.27
C TRP A 60 -50.30 7.14 10.11
N ARG A 61 -49.23 7.89 10.38
CA ARG A 61 -49.16 9.33 10.11
C ARG A 61 -48.05 9.66 9.13
N VAL A 62 -48.17 10.82 8.49
CA VAL A 62 -47.17 11.34 7.57
C VAL A 62 -46.62 12.67 8.05
N ILE A 63 -45.30 12.82 7.97
CA ILE A 63 -44.59 14.08 8.10
C ILE A 63 -43.99 14.40 6.74
N VAL A 64 -44.39 15.51 6.13
CA VAL A 64 -43.86 15.97 4.85
C VAL A 64 -42.90 17.11 5.10
N VAL A 65 -41.62 16.90 4.80
CA VAL A 65 -40.61 17.97 4.79
C VAL A 65 -40.72 18.71 3.46
N CYS A 66 -41.11 19.97 3.52
CA CYS A 66 -41.36 20.79 2.34
C CYS A 66 -40.06 21.31 1.70
N ASP A 67 -40.15 21.60 0.42
CA ASP A 67 -39.10 22.12 -0.44
C ASP A 67 -38.68 23.55 -0.03
N GLU A 68 -37.54 24.00 -0.54
CA GLU A 68 -36.98 25.32 -0.20
C GLU A 68 -37.67 26.51 -0.90
N GLY A 69 -38.70 26.31 -1.75
CA GLY A 69 -39.30 27.42 -2.50
C GLY A 69 -40.00 28.49 -1.64
N GLY A 70 -40.29 28.20 -0.36
CA GLY A 70 -40.85 29.14 0.63
C GLY A 70 -39.84 29.64 1.66
N LEU A 71 -38.55 29.28 1.53
CA LEU A 71 -37.53 29.45 2.57
C LEU A 71 -37.38 30.89 3.08
N LYS A 72 -37.49 31.87 2.16
CA LYS A 72 -37.32 33.30 2.47
C LYS A 72 -38.63 34.01 2.83
N GLN A 73 -39.77 33.32 2.80
CA GLN A 73 -41.07 33.91 3.08
C GLN A 73 -41.38 33.84 4.58
N GLN A 74 -42.15 34.80 5.09
CA GLN A 74 -42.65 34.76 6.46
C GLN A 74 -43.49 33.50 6.71
N ASN A 75 -44.38 33.16 5.78
CA ASN A 75 -45.13 31.91 5.77
C ASN A 75 -44.68 31.05 4.57
N PRO A 76 -43.82 30.03 4.78
CA PRO A 76 -43.33 29.15 3.72
C PRO A 76 -44.43 28.35 2.98
N PHE A 77 -45.63 28.27 3.56
CA PHE A 77 -46.79 27.60 2.99
C PHE A 77 -47.67 28.53 2.14
N ASN A 78 -47.40 29.83 2.12
CA ASN A 78 -48.15 30.77 1.28
C ASN A 78 -47.52 30.96 -0.11
N ARG A 79 -47.50 29.89 -0.93
CA ARG A 79 -46.78 29.87 -2.21
C ARG A 79 -47.41 30.76 -3.29
N VAL A 80 -48.74 30.85 -3.31
CA VAL A 80 -49.46 31.55 -4.37
C VAL A 80 -49.73 33.02 -4.08
N GLY A 81 -49.72 33.43 -2.79
CA GLY A 81 -49.87 34.82 -2.38
C GLY A 81 -51.08 35.53 -3.00
N TYR A 82 -52.26 35.44 -2.38
CA TYR A 82 -53.46 36.12 -2.87
C TYR A 82 -53.65 37.49 -2.21
N THR A 83 -53.83 38.54 -3.03
CA THR A 83 -54.23 39.87 -2.56
C THR A 83 -55.62 40.20 -3.11
N PRO A 84 -56.63 40.44 -2.24
CA PRO A 84 -57.98 40.74 -2.71
C PRO A 84 -58.00 42.02 -3.55
N PRO A 85 -58.75 42.04 -4.68
CA PRO A 85 -58.92 43.26 -5.46
C PRO A 85 -59.63 44.33 -4.61
N GLN A 86 -59.15 45.56 -4.70
CA GLN A 86 -59.80 46.71 -4.08
C GLN A 86 -61.03 47.10 -4.88
N HIS A 87 -62.11 47.46 -4.18
CA HIS A 87 -63.34 47.93 -4.81
C HIS A 87 -63.08 49.28 -5.48
N GLN A 88 -63.30 49.37 -6.79
CA GLN A 88 -63.10 50.62 -7.52
C GLN A 88 -64.33 51.55 -7.38
N PRO A 89 -64.15 52.88 -7.34
CA PRO A 89 -65.28 53.80 -7.28
C PRO A 89 -66.16 53.68 -8.53
N GLY A 90 -67.44 53.38 -8.37
CA GLY A 90 -68.41 53.25 -9.47
C GLY A 90 -68.56 51.83 -10.04
N GLN A 91 -67.81 50.84 -9.54
CA GLN A 91 -67.93 49.44 -9.94
C GLN A 91 -69.20 48.81 -9.35
N SER A 92 -69.94 48.03 -10.14
CA SER A 92 -71.09 47.29 -9.61
C SER A 92 -70.65 46.08 -8.77
N PRO A 93 -71.47 45.61 -7.81
CA PRO A 93 -71.15 44.43 -7.00
C PRO A 93 -70.88 43.17 -7.83
N GLU A 94 -71.61 42.97 -8.93
CA GLU A 94 -71.44 41.82 -9.82
C GLU A 94 -70.12 41.88 -10.61
N GLU A 95 -69.71 43.06 -11.08
CA GLU A 95 -68.42 43.26 -11.74
C GLU A 95 -67.25 43.07 -10.76
N TYR A 96 -67.42 43.54 -9.52
CA TYR A 96 -66.44 43.32 -8.45
C TYR A 96 -66.29 41.82 -8.14
N LEU A 97 -67.39 41.11 -7.90
CA LEU A 97 -67.39 39.66 -7.64
C LEU A 97 -66.86 38.86 -8.84
N GLY A 98 -67.14 39.28 -10.07
CA GLY A 98 -66.55 38.70 -11.28
C GLY A 98 -65.02 38.86 -11.33
N THR A 99 -64.50 40.03 -10.94
CA THR A 99 -63.06 40.29 -10.85
C THR A 99 -62.41 39.47 -9.73
N VAL A 100 -63.08 39.38 -8.57
CA VAL A 100 -62.67 38.54 -7.45
C VAL A 100 -62.57 37.08 -7.88
N TRP A 101 -63.59 36.57 -8.57
CA TRP A 101 -63.62 35.21 -9.09
C TRP A 101 -62.45 34.90 -10.02
N GLN A 102 -62.17 35.78 -11.00
CA GLN A 102 -61.04 35.57 -11.92
C GLN A 102 -59.71 35.48 -11.17
N ARG A 103 -59.44 36.41 -10.24
CA ARG A 103 -58.21 36.36 -9.43
C ARG A 103 -58.12 35.13 -8.54
N LYS A 104 -59.23 34.71 -7.94
CA LYS A 104 -59.29 33.48 -7.15
C LYS A 104 -59.00 32.26 -8.00
N ARG A 105 -59.56 32.21 -9.22
CA ARG A 105 -59.33 31.13 -10.18
C ARG A 105 -57.85 31.04 -10.58
N GLU A 106 -57.24 32.17 -10.94
CA GLU A 106 -55.80 32.23 -11.24
C GLU A 106 -54.95 31.72 -10.07
N ALA A 107 -55.28 32.13 -8.84
CA ALA A 107 -54.61 31.65 -7.64
C ALA A 107 -54.80 30.12 -7.45
N PHE A 108 -56.02 29.60 -7.61
CA PHE A 108 -56.26 28.16 -7.49
C PHE A 108 -55.55 27.35 -8.59
N ASP A 109 -55.47 27.86 -9.81
CA ASP A 109 -54.75 27.23 -10.92
C ASP A 109 -53.25 27.13 -10.62
N LEU A 110 -52.66 28.19 -10.06
CA LEU A 110 -51.27 28.20 -9.59
C LEU A 110 -51.06 27.29 -8.38
N ALA A 111 -52.02 27.23 -7.46
CA ALA A 111 -51.96 26.39 -6.27
C ALA A 111 -52.02 24.90 -6.61
N ALA A 112 -52.84 24.52 -7.60
CA ALA A 112 -52.98 23.16 -8.08
C ALA A 112 -51.68 22.61 -8.70
N GLN A 113 -50.81 23.50 -9.19
CA GLN A 113 -49.50 23.13 -9.74
C GLN A 113 -48.44 22.92 -8.65
N GLN A 114 -48.67 23.40 -7.41
CA GLN A 114 -47.68 23.32 -6.34
C GLN A 114 -47.45 21.86 -5.91
N PRO A 115 -46.19 21.41 -5.73
CA PRO A 115 -45.87 20.03 -5.40
C PRO A 115 -46.57 19.50 -4.14
N LEU A 116 -46.62 20.31 -3.08
CA LEU A 116 -47.29 19.94 -1.83
C LEU A 116 -48.80 19.71 -2.04
N THR A 117 -49.47 20.61 -2.76
CA THR A 117 -50.91 20.51 -3.05
C THR A 117 -51.21 19.26 -3.88
N ARG A 118 -50.36 18.96 -4.87
CA ARG A 118 -50.47 17.75 -5.70
C ARG A 118 -50.37 16.49 -4.84
N LEU A 119 -49.32 16.38 -4.01
CA LEU A 119 -49.13 15.24 -3.11
C LEU A 119 -50.31 15.08 -2.13
N MET A 120 -50.75 16.18 -1.51
CA MET A 120 -51.85 16.14 -0.54
C MET A 120 -53.18 15.76 -1.16
N SER A 121 -53.39 16.03 -2.45
CA SER A 121 -54.61 15.61 -3.16
C SER A 121 -54.73 14.09 -3.27
N TYR A 122 -53.62 13.35 -3.20
CA TYR A 122 -53.62 11.88 -3.13
C TYR A 122 -53.76 11.35 -1.69
N LEU A 123 -53.16 12.03 -0.70
CA LEU A 123 -53.08 11.55 0.69
C LEU A 123 -54.26 12.00 1.57
N CYS A 124 -54.96 13.06 1.19
CA CYS A 124 -56.11 13.58 1.91
C CYS A 124 -57.40 13.32 1.13
N GLN A 125 -58.45 12.93 1.84
CA GLN A 125 -59.80 12.91 1.25
C GLN A 125 -60.30 14.35 1.10
N GLY A 126 -60.95 14.64 -0.04
CA GLY A 126 -61.64 15.91 -0.25
C GLY A 126 -62.77 16.10 0.77
N PRO A 127 -63.11 17.35 1.12
CA PRO A 127 -64.28 17.61 1.95
C PRO A 127 -65.53 17.03 1.27
N LEU A 128 -66.38 16.36 2.06
CA LEU A 128 -67.71 15.94 1.62
C LEU A 128 -68.56 17.18 1.42
N ILE A 129 -68.64 17.68 0.19
CA ILE A 129 -69.60 18.72 -0.15
C ILE A 129 -70.98 18.05 -0.16
N ASN A 130 -71.71 18.19 0.95
CA ASN A 130 -73.15 17.90 0.97
C ASN A 130 -73.84 19.03 0.19
N VAL A 131 -73.84 18.92 -1.14
CA VAL A 131 -74.75 19.72 -1.96
C VAL A 131 -76.15 19.20 -1.66
N GLU A 132 -76.86 19.84 -0.73
CA GLU A 132 -78.31 19.71 -0.70
C GLU A 132 -78.83 20.26 -2.04
N LYS A 133 -78.97 19.35 -3.01
CA LYS A 133 -79.52 19.66 -4.33
C LYS A 133 -80.95 20.18 -4.13
N GLY A 134 -81.13 21.49 -4.21
CA GLY A 134 -82.47 22.08 -4.26
C GLY A 134 -82.67 23.49 -3.69
N GLN A 135 -81.69 24.09 -3.00
CA GLN A 135 -81.84 25.46 -2.49
C GLN A 135 -81.05 26.47 -3.33
N THR A 136 -81.75 27.19 -4.20
CA THR A 136 -81.22 28.36 -4.91
C THR A 136 -81.23 29.55 -3.94
N TYR A 137 -80.13 29.80 -3.25
CA TYR A 137 -79.96 31.03 -2.47
C TYR A 137 -79.74 32.21 -3.43
N GLN A 138 -80.46 33.31 -3.23
CA GLN A 138 -80.35 34.54 -4.03
C GLN A 138 -79.14 35.42 -3.67
N ASP A 139 -78.31 34.99 -2.72
CA ASP A 139 -77.14 35.73 -2.28
C ASP A 139 -75.96 35.54 -3.26
N PRO A 140 -75.48 36.62 -3.92
CA PRO A 140 -74.38 36.53 -4.88
C PRO A 140 -73.05 36.09 -4.24
N GLU A 141 -72.83 36.34 -2.95
CA GLU A 141 -71.63 35.88 -2.25
C GLU A 141 -71.66 34.37 -2.00
N PHE A 142 -72.84 33.83 -1.64
CA PHE A 142 -73.02 32.39 -1.46
C PHE A 142 -72.90 31.62 -2.79
N ALA A 143 -73.42 32.19 -3.88
CA ALA A 143 -73.25 31.62 -5.22
C ALA A 143 -71.76 31.57 -5.63
N LEU A 144 -70.99 32.61 -5.31
CA LEU A 144 -69.54 32.61 -5.52
C LEU A 144 -68.85 31.53 -4.67
N TYR A 145 -69.23 31.38 -3.40
CA TYR A 145 -68.68 30.33 -2.53
C TYR A 145 -68.93 28.91 -3.07
N GLN A 146 -70.14 28.64 -3.58
CA GLN A 146 -70.44 27.35 -4.21
C GLN A 146 -69.57 27.11 -5.45
N LYS A 147 -69.46 28.12 -6.31
CA LYS A 147 -68.60 28.08 -7.50
C LYS A 147 -67.13 27.84 -7.16
N GLU A 148 -66.64 28.45 -6.08
CA GLU A 148 -65.31 28.19 -5.53
C GLU A 148 -65.15 26.74 -5.08
N ALA A 149 -66.11 26.21 -4.32
CA ALA A 149 -66.05 24.84 -3.81
C ALA A 149 -66.06 23.80 -4.94
N GLU A 150 -66.91 23.99 -5.96
CA GLU A 150 -66.98 23.14 -7.14
C GLU A 150 -65.66 23.16 -7.92
N TYR A 151 -65.10 24.34 -8.20
CA TYR A 151 -63.85 24.47 -8.94
C TYR A 151 -62.65 23.87 -8.19
N LYS A 152 -62.57 24.08 -6.87
CA LYS A 152 -61.55 23.45 -6.02
C LYS A 152 -61.64 21.92 -6.10
N GLN A 153 -62.85 21.36 -6.17
CA GLN A 153 -63.06 19.92 -6.32
C GLN A 153 -62.67 19.42 -7.72
N GLU A 154 -62.99 20.18 -8.77
CA GLU A 154 -62.58 19.89 -10.14
C GLU A 154 -61.06 19.81 -10.28
N LEU A 155 -60.34 20.81 -9.76
CA LEU A 155 -58.87 20.83 -9.77
C LEU A 155 -58.28 19.62 -9.05
N ARG A 156 -58.81 19.24 -7.88
CA ARG A 156 -58.35 18.06 -7.12
C ARG A 156 -58.61 16.74 -7.86
N ARG A 157 -59.76 16.62 -8.53
CA ARG A 157 -60.09 15.46 -9.38
C ARG A 157 -59.19 15.40 -10.61
N ALA A 158 -58.85 16.54 -11.19
CA ALA A 158 -57.92 16.61 -12.32
C ALA A 158 -56.50 16.14 -11.91
N ILE A 159 -56.02 16.54 -10.72
CA ILE A 159 -54.71 16.10 -10.20
C ILE A 159 -54.65 14.58 -9.99
N THR A 160 -55.72 14.00 -9.44
CA THR A 160 -55.77 12.57 -9.10
C THR A 160 -56.19 11.69 -10.29
N ALA A 161 -56.76 12.27 -11.35
CA ALA A 161 -57.27 11.55 -12.52
C ALA A 161 -58.19 10.35 -12.20
N GLY A 162 -58.89 10.40 -11.06
CA GLY A 162 -59.76 9.29 -10.59
C GLY A 162 -59.01 8.12 -9.96
N TYR A 163 -57.73 8.28 -9.63
CA TYR A 163 -56.92 7.30 -8.92
C TYR A 163 -57.44 7.08 -7.50
N GLU A 164 -57.75 5.82 -7.16
CA GLU A 164 -58.10 5.42 -5.80
C GLU A 164 -56.87 4.89 -5.06
N LEU A 165 -56.69 5.38 -3.84
CA LEU A 165 -55.59 4.97 -2.97
C LEU A 165 -55.92 3.58 -2.38
N GLU A 166 -55.22 2.53 -2.80
CA GLU A 166 -55.43 1.15 -2.33
C GLU A 166 -54.82 0.86 -0.93
N ILE A 167 -54.40 1.92 -0.23
CA ILE A 167 -53.82 1.88 1.11
C ILE A 167 -54.66 2.78 2.03
N ALA A 168 -54.64 2.52 3.33
CA ALA A 168 -55.29 3.40 4.30
C ALA A 168 -54.73 4.83 4.21
N VAL A 169 -55.60 5.83 4.23
CA VAL A 169 -55.18 7.25 4.27
C VAL A 169 -54.52 7.58 5.61
N PRO A 170 -53.47 8.42 5.66
CA PRO A 170 -52.76 8.75 6.89
C PRO A 170 -53.72 9.38 7.91
N ALA A 171 -53.70 8.96 9.17
CA ALA A 171 -54.52 9.48 10.26
C ALA A 171 -54.19 10.95 10.60
N GLN A 172 -52.92 11.33 10.49
CA GLN A 172 -52.43 12.69 10.72
C GLN A 172 -51.44 13.10 9.62
N VAL A 173 -51.53 14.37 9.21
CA VAL A 173 -50.64 14.98 8.20
C VAL A 173 -49.96 16.20 8.80
N LEU A 174 -48.66 16.11 9.03
CA LEU A 174 -47.83 17.22 9.48
C LEU A 174 -46.96 17.69 8.31
N CYS A 175 -46.96 18.99 8.04
CA CYS A 175 -46.10 19.61 7.04
C CYS A 175 -45.06 20.45 7.76
N LEU A 176 -43.78 20.17 7.53
CA LEU A 176 -42.65 20.86 8.15
C LEU A 176 -41.86 21.60 7.09
N ALA A 177 -41.77 22.92 7.20
CA ALA A 177 -40.99 23.75 6.29
C ALA A 177 -39.83 24.44 7.02
N LYS A 178 -38.72 24.62 6.32
CA LYS A 178 -37.59 25.46 6.78
C LYS A 178 -37.88 26.93 6.46
N ARG A 179 -37.40 27.85 7.31
CA ARG A 179 -37.51 29.30 7.09
C ARG A 179 -36.23 30.04 7.53
N THR A 180 -35.77 30.98 6.71
CA THR A 180 -34.64 31.90 7.01
C THR A 180 -35.11 33.35 7.15
N TYR A 181 -36.42 33.60 7.20
CA TYR A 181 -37.00 34.93 7.32
C TYR A 181 -36.75 35.51 8.73
N VAL A 182 -36.16 36.70 8.79
CA VAL A 182 -35.93 37.45 10.03
C VAL A 182 -36.48 38.86 9.81
N ASP A 183 -37.53 39.23 10.55
CA ASP A 183 -38.09 40.58 10.56
C ASP A 183 -38.50 40.95 12.00
N GLU A 184 -37.50 41.43 12.74
CA GLU A 184 -37.62 41.79 14.16
C GLU A 184 -38.57 42.98 14.38
N GLU A 185 -38.63 43.92 13.43
CA GLU A 185 -39.42 45.14 13.55
C GLU A 185 -40.92 44.87 13.41
N ARG A 186 -41.30 43.93 12.52
CA ARG A 186 -42.69 43.53 12.33
C ARG A 186 -43.18 42.58 13.41
N ALA A 187 -42.33 41.68 13.91
CA ALA A 187 -42.64 40.82 15.05
C ALA A 187 -42.98 41.64 16.32
N LEU A 188 -42.22 42.71 16.57
CA LEU A 188 -42.54 43.67 17.62
C LEU A 188 -43.84 44.42 17.35
N ARG A 189 -44.17 44.80 16.11
CA ARG A 189 -45.45 45.47 15.82
C ARG A 189 -46.65 44.55 16.04
N THR A 190 -46.59 43.30 15.58
CA THR A 190 -47.68 42.31 15.72
C THR A 190 -48.00 42.02 17.19
N LEU A 191 -46.99 41.97 18.06
CA LEU A 191 -47.17 41.77 19.52
C LEU A 191 -47.94 42.91 20.21
N TRP A 192 -47.95 44.12 19.63
CA TRP A 192 -48.52 45.32 20.24
C TRP A 192 -49.87 45.71 19.61
N THR A 193 -50.27 45.10 18.50
CA THR A 193 -51.60 45.26 17.90
C THR A 193 -52.56 44.17 18.39
N SER A 194 -53.70 44.56 18.94
CA SER A 194 -54.79 43.62 19.23
C SER A 194 -55.45 43.19 17.93
N HIS A 195 -55.34 41.91 17.59
CA HIS A 195 -55.95 41.34 16.39
C HIS A 195 -57.20 40.53 16.74
N VAL A 196 -58.11 40.41 15.77
CA VAL A 196 -59.34 39.61 15.88
C VAL A 196 -59.21 38.38 14.98
N ASP A 197 -59.74 37.23 15.40
CA ASP A 197 -59.58 35.94 14.72
C ASP A 197 -59.93 35.94 13.22
N HIS A 198 -60.88 36.77 12.78
CA HIS A 198 -61.29 36.85 11.37
C HIS A 198 -60.24 37.53 10.47
N GLN A 199 -59.26 38.22 11.04
CA GLN A 199 -58.14 38.88 10.35
C GLN A 199 -56.96 37.93 10.13
N TYR A 200 -57.02 36.70 10.66
CA TYR A 200 -55.93 35.77 10.52
C TYR A 200 -55.78 35.27 9.08
N SER A 201 -54.54 34.98 8.70
CA SER A 201 -54.20 34.67 7.33
C SER A 201 -54.93 33.45 6.78
N ARG A 202 -55.54 33.63 5.60
CA ARG A 202 -56.27 32.56 4.89
C ARG A 202 -55.39 31.79 3.90
N PHE A 203 -54.07 31.74 4.11
CA PHE A 203 -53.13 31.06 3.23
C PHE A 203 -53.54 29.63 2.86
N TYR A 204 -54.15 28.88 3.78
CA TYR A 204 -54.61 27.51 3.56
C TYR A 204 -55.65 27.41 2.44
N ASP A 205 -56.51 28.43 2.30
CA ASP A 205 -57.58 28.43 1.32
C ASP A 205 -57.06 28.75 -0.09
N TRP A 206 -56.17 29.74 -0.17
CA TRP A 206 -55.54 30.17 -1.43
C TRP A 206 -54.60 29.11 -2.01
N ASN A 207 -53.95 28.32 -1.15
CA ASN A 207 -53.02 27.28 -1.57
C ASN A 207 -53.69 25.89 -1.69
N LEU A 208 -55.03 25.82 -1.64
CA LEU A 208 -55.84 24.61 -1.81
C LEU A 208 -55.58 23.48 -0.80
N TYR A 209 -55.08 23.83 0.39
CA TYR A 209 -54.76 22.84 1.41
C TYR A 209 -55.99 22.23 2.09
N PHE A 210 -55.78 21.11 2.78
CA PHE A 210 -56.82 20.32 3.43
C PHE A 210 -56.87 20.58 4.94
N ASP A 211 -58.06 20.52 5.52
CA ASP A 211 -58.26 20.70 6.98
C ASP A 211 -57.52 19.66 7.84
N LYS A 212 -57.13 18.53 7.25
CA LYS A 212 -56.34 17.49 7.92
C LYS A 212 -54.86 17.87 8.13
N MET A 213 -54.36 18.86 7.38
CA MET A 213 -52.97 19.29 7.44
C MET A 213 -52.70 20.15 8.67
N ARG A 214 -51.48 20.05 9.20
CA ARG A 214 -50.93 20.96 10.22
C ARG A 214 -49.61 21.51 9.73
N TYR A 215 -49.37 22.79 9.99
CA TYR A 215 -48.25 23.54 9.41
C TYR A 215 -47.24 23.89 10.49
N LEU A 216 -46.03 23.37 10.34
CA LEU A 216 -44.90 23.59 11.22
C LEU A 216 -43.78 24.27 10.45
N VAL A 217 -43.15 25.26 11.06
CA VAL A 217 -41.98 25.95 10.53
C VAL A 217 -40.83 25.76 11.48
N PHE A 218 -39.67 25.47 10.92
CA PHE A 218 -38.40 25.45 11.64
C PHE A 218 -37.54 26.61 11.16
N ASP A 219 -37.24 27.54 12.06
CA ASP A 219 -36.35 28.66 11.78
C ASP A 219 -34.92 28.15 11.71
N ILE A 220 -34.31 28.30 10.54
CA ILE A 220 -32.96 27.83 10.23
C ILE A 220 -32.08 29.00 9.77
N LEU A 221 -30.81 28.95 10.12
CA LEU A 221 -29.80 29.86 9.61
C LEU A 221 -29.64 29.73 8.08
N PRO A 222 -29.17 30.78 7.38
CA PRO A 222 -28.86 30.67 5.96
C PRO A 222 -27.63 29.78 5.73
N LYS A 223 -27.59 29.07 4.60
CA LYS A 223 -26.52 28.13 4.21
C LYS A 223 -25.10 28.70 4.29
N ASN A 224 -24.94 30.02 4.15
CA ASN A 224 -23.64 30.70 4.22
C ASN A 224 -23.16 30.99 5.65
N HIS A 225 -23.97 30.72 6.67
CA HIS A 225 -23.61 30.97 8.06
C HIS A 225 -22.71 29.86 8.60
N GLU A 226 -21.65 30.21 9.34
CA GLU A 226 -20.71 29.25 9.96
C GLU A 226 -21.37 28.16 10.81
N ASN A 227 -22.53 28.44 11.42
CA ASN A 227 -23.24 27.53 12.31
C ASN A 227 -24.39 26.78 11.61
N TYR A 228 -24.53 26.92 10.28
CA TYR A 228 -25.61 26.30 9.52
C TYR A 228 -25.66 24.79 9.72
N THR A 229 -24.51 24.11 9.65
CA THR A 229 -24.45 22.65 9.75
C THR A 229 -24.98 22.16 11.09
N PHE A 230 -24.61 22.81 12.20
CA PHE A 230 -25.16 22.49 13.51
C PHE A 230 -26.67 22.74 13.58
N ASP A 231 -27.12 23.89 13.08
CA ASP A 231 -28.54 24.25 13.10
C ASP A 231 -29.39 23.31 12.22
N TYR A 232 -28.79 22.80 11.15
CA TYR A 232 -29.37 21.79 10.29
C TYR A 232 -29.44 20.41 10.96
N ILE A 233 -28.40 19.98 11.68
CA ILE A 233 -28.46 18.78 12.53
C ILE A 233 -29.57 18.92 13.58
N ARG A 234 -29.75 20.14 14.12
CA ARG A 234 -30.84 20.47 15.03
C ARG A 234 -32.22 20.37 14.41
N PHE A 235 -32.38 20.82 13.18
CA PHE A 235 -33.57 20.56 12.39
C PHE A 235 -33.81 19.05 12.21
N LEU A 236 -32.78 18.27 11.86
CA LEU A 236 -32.90 16.83 11.63
C LEU A 236 -33.28 16.05 12.88
N TYR A 237 -32.60 16.25 14.02
CA TYR A 237 -32.99 15.54 15.24
C TYR A 237 -34.37 16.03 15.73
N GLY A 238 -34.74 17.30 15.52
CA GLY A 238 -36.08 17.81 15.83
C GLY A 238 -37.17 17.14 15.00
N LEU A 239 -36.92 16.90 13.72
CA LEU A 239 -37.75 16.09 12.84
C LEU A 239 -37.85 14.64 13.33
N LEU A 240 -36.74 14.02 13.72
CA LEU A 240 -36.73 12.65 14.25
C LEU A 240 -37.51 12.53 15.57
N LEU A 241 -37.34 13.50 16.48
CA LEU A 241 -38.11 13.55 17.73
C LEU A 241 -39.61 13.66 17.45
N LEU A 242 -40.01 14.53 16.51
CA LEU A 242 -41.40 14.65 16.07
C LEU A 242 -41.91 13.37 15.40
N ALA A 243 -41.05 12.66 14.66
CA ALA A 243 -41.39 11.41 13.98
C ALA A 243 -41.56 10.22 14.94
N ASN A 244 -40.77 10.19 16.00
CA ASN A 244 -40.82 9.12 17.02
C ASN A 244 -41.94 9.30 18.04
N HIS A 245 -42.37 10.54 18.32
CA HIS A 245 -43.32 10.83 19.39
C HIS A 245 -44.66 11.34 18.86
N GLU A 246 -45.75 10.86 19.45
CA GLU A 246 -47.09 11.33 19.10
C GLU A 246 -47.33 12.75 19.61
N VAL A 247 -47.90 13.58 18.75
CA VAL A 247 -48.27 14.95 19.11
C VAL A 247 -49.61 14.90 19.86
N PRO A 248 -49.74 15.49 21.07
CA PRO A 248 -50.99 15.47 21.83
C PRO A 248 -52.18 15.97 21.01
N GLN A 249 -53.32 15.29 21.15
CA GLN A 249 -54.55 15.66 20.44
C GLN A 249 -55.00 17.08 20.83
N GLY A 250 -55.35 17.89 19.83
CA GLY A 250 -55.80 19.27 20.05
C GLY A 250 -54.68 20.30 20.22
N SER A 251 -53.40 19.88 20.26
CA SER A 251 -52.27 20.83 20.36
C SER A 251 -52.06 21.65 19.09
N LEU A 252 -52.37 21.07 17.93
CA LEU A 252 -52.27 21.71 16.62
C LEU A 252 -53.68 21.88 16.02
N GLN A 253 -54.09 23.13 15.85
CA GLN A 253 -55.33 23.49 15.17
C GLN A 253 -55.13 23.47 13.64
N PRO A 254 -56.17 23.12 12.87
CA PRO A 254 -56.13 23.29 11.42
C PRO A 254 -56.00 24.78 11.07
N ARG A 255 -55.47 25.08 9.88
CA ARG A 255 -55.45 26.45 9.30
C ARG A 255 -54.56 27.48 10.02
N ARG A 256 -53.79 27.06 11.03
CA ARG A 256 -52.84 27.91 11.77
C ARG A 256 -51.41 27.50 11.49
N LEU A 257 -50.49 28.47 11.55
CA LEU A 257 -49.05 28.22 11.44
C LEU A 257 -48.44 28.07 12.83
N TYR A 258 -47.49 27.15 12.97
CA TYR A 258 -46.78 26.90 14.22
C TYR A 258 -45.27 26.88 14.00
N ILE A 259 -44.51 27.41 14.96
CA ILE A 259 -43.05 27.37 14.99
C ILE A 259 -42.63 26.19 15.87
N LEU A 260 -41.85 25.28 15.30
CA LEU A 260 -41.17 24.20 15.99
C LEU A 260 -39.80 24.70 16.44
N ASN A 261 -39.56 24.74 17.75
CA ASN A 261 -38.25 25.09 18.30
C ASN A 261 -37.70 23.95 19.14
N SER A 262 -36.43 23.63 18.93
CA SER A 262 -35.65 22.76 19.81
C SER A 262 -34.64 23.60 20.60
N GLU A 263 -34.75 23.54 21.93
CA GLU A 263 -33.80 24.18 22.83
C GLU A 263 -32.79 23.15 23.33
N ASP A 264 -31.51 23.42 23.08
CA ASP A 264 -30.39 22.60 23.52
C ASP A 264 -29.81 23.13 24.83
N ASP A 265 -29.32 22.23 25.68
CA ASP A 265 -28.44 22.53 26.79
C ASP A 265 -26.99 22.61 26.27
N GLU A 266 -26.52 23.85 26.06
CA GLU A 266 -25.16 24.09 25.57
C GLU A 266 -24.08 23.51 26.49
N GLN A 267 -24.30 23.47 27.80
CA GLN A 267 -23.29 22.95 28.72
C GLN A 267 -23.16 21.44 28.53
N ARG A 268 -24.28 20.73 28.42
CA ARG A 268 -24.29 19.28 28.14
C ARG A 268 -23.70 18.94 26.78
N LEU A 269 -23.96 19.74 25.74
CA LEU A 269 -23.31 19.58 24.44
C LEU A 269 -21.79 19.71 24.53
N ARG A 270 -21.29 20.73 25.24
CA ARG A 270 -19.84 20.93 25.46
C ARG A 270 -19.23 19.75 26.21
N GLU A 271 -19.91 19.24 27.24
CA GLU A 271 -19.48 18.06 27.99
C GLU A 271 -19.42 16.81 27.10
N LEU A 272 -20.47 16.55 26.30
CA LEU A 272 -20.55 15.39 25.40
C LEU A 272 -19.47 15.42 24.33
N PHE A 273 -19.32 16.54 23.62
CA PHE A 273 -18.31 16.68 22.56
C PHE A 273 -16.90 16.71 23.13
N GLY A 274 -16.69 17.32 24.31
CA GLY A 274 -15.41 17.26 25.01
C GLY A 274 -15.03 15.84 25.40
N ARG A 275 -15.96 15.04 25.93
CA ARG A 275 -15.75 13.61 26.21
C ARG A 275 -15.43 12.82 24.94
N TYR A 276 -16.11 13.10 23.84
CA TYR A 276 -15.87 12.42 22.58
C TYR A 276 -14.47 12.76 22.01
N GLU A 277 -14.10 14.04 21.99
CA GLU A 277 -12.76 14.50 21.58
C GLU A 277 -11.67 13.85 22.44
N GLY A 278 -11.84 13.86 23.77
CA GLY A 278 -10.91 13.24 24.70
C GLY A 278 -10.75 11.74 24.47
N LYS A 279 -11.84 11.03 24.11
CA LYS A 279 -11.81 9.60 23.81
C LYS A 279 -11.08 9.30 22.50
N LEU A 280 -11.30 10.12 21.47
CA LEU A 280 -10.57 10.02 20.20
C LEU A 280 -9.08 10.35 20.40
N ALA A 281 -8.75 11.40 21.14
CA ALA A 281 -7.38 11.80 21.47
C ALA A 281 -6.64 10.72 22.25
N ALA A 282 -7.26 10.14 23.28
CA ALA A 282 -6.69 9.03 24.05
C ALA A 282 -6.45 7.79 23.17
N THR A 283 -7.31 7.53 22.19
CA THR A 283 -7.16 6.40 21.26
C THR A 283 -6.02 6.65 20.27
N ASP A 284 -5.92 7.85 19.71
CA ASP A 284 -4.78 8.27 18.86
C ASP A 284 -3.45 8.18 19.61
N GLU A 285 -3.40 8.64 20.87
CA GLU A 285 -2.20 8.53 21.70
C GLU A 285 -1.83 7.06 21.96
N MET A 286 -2.80 6.22 22.33
CA MET A 286 -2.58 4.78 22.52
C MET A 286 -2.04 4.11 21.23
N LEU A 287 -2.62 4.41 20.07
CA LEU A 287 -2.14 3.88 18.79
C LEU A 287 -0.74 4.38 18.47
N THR A 288 -0.45 5.65 18.72
CA THR A 288 0.87 6.26 18.52
C THR A 288 1.91 5.59 19.42
N GLN A 289 1.59 5.34 20.69
CA GLN A 289 2.45 4.59 21.61
C GLN A 289 2.66 3.15 21.13
N LYS A 290 1.62 2.45 20.65
CA LYS A 290 1.76 1.10 20.07
C LYS A 290 2.62 1.08 18.82
N ILE A 291 2.45 2.04 17.92
CA ILE A 291 3.27 2.18 16.71
C ILE A 291 4.72 2.40 17.11
N HIS A 292 5.00 3.32 18.04
CA HIS A 292 6.36 3.55 18.53
C HIS A 292 6.94 2.35 19.26
N GLN A 293 6.15 1.62 20.04
CA GLN A 293 6.60 0.37 20.68
C GLN A 293 6.94 -0.71 19.65
N LEU A 294 6.14 -0.85 18.60
CA LEU A 294 6.45 -1.76 17.50
C LEU A 294 7.70 -1.30 16.76
N GLU A 295 7.78 -0.04 16.32
CA GLU A 295 8.94 0.53 15.64
C GLU A 295 10.24 0.43 16.48
N ASN A 296 10.15 0.57 17.81
CA ASN A 296 11.29 0.41 18.73
C ASN A 296 11.62 -1.06 19.03
N ARG A 297 10.63 -1.96 18.98
CA ARG A 297 10.87 -3.42 19.00
C ARG A 297 11.45 -3.91 17.68
N THR A 298 11.17 -3.22 16.58
CA THR A 298 11.73 -3.49 15.25
C THR A 298 13.23 -3.17 15.23
N ARG A 299 13.98 -4.12 15.76
CA ARG A 299 15.39 -4.47 15.53
C ARG A 299 16.44 -3.49 16.06
N ARG A 300 17.34 -4.06 16.87
CA ARG A 300 18.70 -3.54 17.08
C ARG A 300 19.38 -3.59 15.72
N ARG A 301 19.35 -2.47 14.98
CA ARG A 301 19.92 -2.41 13.63
C ARG A 301 21.40 -2.77 13.70
N LEU A 302 21.82 -3.58 12.74
CA LEU A 302 23.23 -3.83 12.50
C LEU A 302 23.91 -2.51 12.14
N SER A 303 25.09 -2.27 12.72
CA SER A 303 25.97 -1.23 12.20
C SER A 303 26.46 -1.62 10.80
N ASP A 304 26.82 -0.64 9.98
CA ASP A 304 27.29 -0.90 8.61
C ASP A 304 28.51 -1.82 8.61
N GLN A 305 29.40 -1.69 9.60
CA GLN A 305 30.56 -2.56 9.78
C GLN A 305 30.17 -4.02 10.08
N GLU A 306 29.15 -4.24 10.91
CA GLU A 306 28.69 -5.58 11.24
C GLU A 306 27.94 -6.21 10.05
N ALA A 307 27.14 -5.42 9.32
CA ALA A 307 26.45 -5.89 8.12
C ALA A 307 27.45 -6.35 7.04
N GLU A 308 28.47 -5.54 6.77
CA GLU A 308 29.54 -5.89 5.83
C GLU A 308 30.32 -7.14 6.29
N ALA A 309 30.66 -7.23 7.58
CA ALA A 309 31.40 -8.37 8.13
C ALA A 309 30.63 -9.69 8.09
N ILE A 310 29.30 -9.66 8.12
CA ILE A 310 28.47 -10.88 8.11
C ILE A 310 28.11 -11.26 6.67
N PHE A 311 27.65 -10.30 5.87
CA PHE A 311 27.02 -10.55 4.57
C PHE A 311 27.95 -10.31 3.37
N CYS A 312 28.95 -9.43 3.51
CA CYS A 312 29.93 -9.12 2.46
C CYS A 312 31.32 -9.72 2.74
N ALA A 313 31.45 -10.61 3.74
CA ALA A 313 32.72 -11.25 4.04
C ALA A 313 33.20 -12.15 2.90
N HIS A 314 34.40 -11.85 2.39
CA HIS A 314 35.00 -12.59 1.28
C HIS A 314 35.48 -13.97 1.73
N VAL A 315 34.77 -15.03 1.32
CA VAL A 315 35.16 -16.41 1.61
C VAL A 315 36.05 -16.93 0.48
N THR A 316 37.16 -17.58 0.86
CA THR A 316 38.10 -18.17 -0.10
C THR A 316 37.97 -19.68 -0.09
N VAL A 317 37.82 -20.27 -1.29
CA VAL A 317 37.70 -21.71 -1.51
C VAL A 317 39.07 -22.25 -1.95
N PRO A 318 39.83 -22.90 -1.07
CA PRO A 318 41.18 -23.34 -1.38
C PRO A 318 41.16 -24.59 -2.29
N VAL A 319 41.86 -24.53 -3.41
CA VAL A 319 42.08 -25.70 -4.27
C VAL A 319 43.46 -26.29 -3.99
N THR A 320 43.54 -27.25 -3.07
CA THR A 320 44.80 -27.88 -2.65
C THR A 320 45.00 -29.27 -3.26
N MET A 321 46.10 -29.45 -3.98
CA MET A 321 46.53 -30.77 -4.47
C MET A 321 47.09 -31.59 -3.30
N ILE A 322 46.70 -32.87 -3.21
CA ILE A 322 47.24 -33.77 -2.18
C ILE A 322 48.57 -34.33 -2.72
N ARG A 323 49.60 -34.30 -1.88
CA ARG A 323 50.92 -34.84 -2.21
C ARG A 323 50.90 -36.37 -2.14
N GLU A 324 50.55 -37.03 -3.25
CA GLU A 324 50.62 -38.49 -3.40
C GLU A 324 52.00 -38.98 -3.92
N PHE A 325 52.95 -38.06 -4.18
CA PHE A 325 54.28 -38.37 -4.72
C PHE A 325 55.30 -37.28 -4.30
N GLU A 326 56.59 -37.59 -4.33
CA GLU A 326 57.66 -36.62 -4.07
C GLU A 326 57.91 -35.74 -5.30
N GLU A 327 57.92 -34.41 -5.15
CA GLU A 327 58.14 -33.46 -6.25
C GLU A 327 59.49 -33.68 -6.97
N THR A 328 60.47 -34.24 -6.28
CA THR A 328 61.77 -34.61 -6.85
C THR A 328 61.69 -35.73 -7.88
N ASP A 329 60.67 -36.59 -7.82
CA ASP A 329 60.48 -37.69 -8.77
C ASP A 329 59.99 -37.23 -10.16
N LEU A 330 59.52 -35.98 -10.29
CA LEU A 330 59.16 -35.38 -11.59
C LEU A 330 60.39 -35.06 -12.45
N TYR A 331 61.55 -34.92 -11.82
CA TYR A 331 62.77 -34.48 -12.50
C TYR A 331 63.76 -35.63 -12.61
N VAL A 332 64.54 -35.64 -13.71
CA VAL A 332 65.60 -36.64 -13.90
C VAL A 332 66.92 -36.07 -13.39
N ASP A 333 67.59 -36.81 -12.49
CA ASP A 333 68.91 -36.42 -11.99
C ASP A 333 69.98 -36.58 -13.08
N HIS A 334 70.84 -35.56 -13.19
CA HIS A 334 71.91 -35.44 -14.17
C HIS A 334 73.29 -35.22 -13.52
N ARG A 335 73.38 -35.28 -12.18
CA ARG A 335 74.61 -35.07 -11.41
C ARG A 335 75.61 -36.22 -11.59
N GLY A 336 75.13 -37.46 -11.77
CA GLY A 336 75.93 -38.68 -11.92
C GLY A 336 76.49 -38.98 -13.32
N LEU A 337 76.26 -38.12 -14.32
CA LEU A 337 76.67 -38.39 -15.72
C LEU A 337 78.19 -38.44 -15.89
N GLY A 338 78.68 -39.41 -16.66
CA GLY A 338 80.10 -39.72 -16.84
C GLY A 338 80.79 -39.06 -18.03
N LEU A 339 82.06 -39.40 -18.27
CA LEU A 339 82.82 -38.94 -19.46
C LEU A 339 82.59 -39.84 -20.68
N ALA A 340 82.19 -41.10 -20.49
CA ALA A 340 81.79 -42.04 -21.54
C ALA A 340 80.41 -42.64 -21.20
N THR A 341 79.73 -43.23 -22.18
CA THR A 341 78.36 -43.77 -22.01
C THR A 341 78.24 -44.81 -20.89
N ASP A 342 79.32 -45.55 -20.60
CA ASP A 342 79.28 -46.72 -19.72
C ASP A 342 80.10 -46.53 -18.43
N CYS A 343 80.62 -45.33 -18.14
CA CYS A 343 81.52 -45.08 -17.01
C CYS A 343 81.20 -43.74 -16.34
N PRO A 344 80.78 -43.71 -15.05
CA PRO A 344 80.84 -44.80 -14.07
C PRO A 344 79.69 -45.84 -14.16
N THR A 345 78.56 -45.47 -14.73
CA THR A 345 77.37 -46.33 -14.94
C THR A 345 76.78 -46.07 -16.32
N SER A 346 76.01 -47.02 -16.88
CA SER A 346 75.38 -46.83 -18.19
C SER A 346 74.39 -45.66 -18.18
N GLU A 347 74.66 -44.64 -18.99
CA GLU A 347 73.84 -43.44 -19.10
C GLU A 347 72.42 -43.76 -19.61
N LEU A 348 72.27 -44.78 -20.46
CA LEU A 348 70.97 -45.27 -20.93
C LEU A 348 70.15 -45.90 -19.79
N SER A 349 70.81 -46.64 -18.87
CA SER A 349 70.12 -47.22 -17.71
C SER A 349 69.66 -46.14 -16.71
N VAL A 350 70.47 -45.10 -16.52
CA VAL A 350 70.13 -43.95 -15.66
C VAL A 350 68.98 -43.15 -16.29
N TRP A 351 69.03 -42.91 -17.59
CA TRP A 351 67.96 -42.23 -18.33
C TRP A 351 66.66 -43.02 -18.32
N SER A 352 66.66 -44.29 -18.74
CA SER A 352 65.42 -45.10 -18.82
C SER A 352 64.75 -45.28 -17.45
N ALA A 353 65.53 -45.53 -16.39
CA ALA A 353 64.99 -45.63 -15.03
C ALA A 353 64.45 -44.29 -14.51
N GLY A 354 65.18 -43.19 -14.76
CA GLY A 354 64.76 -41.84 -14.37
C GLY A 354 63.54 -41.35 -15.14
N HIS A 355 63.52 -41.54 -16.47
CA HIS A 355 62.43 -41.17 -17.35
C HIS A 355 61.14 -41.95 -17.03
N ALA A 356 61.24 -43.27 -16.80
CA ALA A 356 60.08 -44.07 -16.41
C ALA A 356 59.50 -43.63 -15.05
N ARG A 357 60.37 -43.25 -14.09
CA ARG A 357 59.94 -42.70 -12.80
C ARG A 357 59.25 -41.35 -12.96
N SER A 358 59.86 -40.44 -13.72
CA SER A 358 59.30 -39.14 -14.07
C SER A 358 57.94 -39.26 -14.75
N ARG A 359 57.79 -40.10 -15.78
CA ARG A 359 56.51 -40.29 -16.48
C ARG A 359 55.42 -40.84 -15.57
N LYS A 360 55.77 -41.76 -14.66
CA LYS A 360 54.84 -42.29 -13.66
C LYS A 360 54.42 -41.22 -12.64
N ALA A 361 55.35 -40.37 -12.21
CA ALA A 361 55.07 -39.23 -11.33
C ALA A 361 54.18 -38.19 -12.04
N LEU A 362 54.49 -37.85 -13.29
CA LEU A 362 53.69 -36.97 -14.14
C LEU A 362 52.25 -37.46 -14.28
N HIS A 363 52.03 -38.74 -14.63
CA HIS A 363 50.68 -39.29 -14.74
C HIS A 363 49.89 -39.23 -13.43
N ARG A 364 50.55 -39.32 -12.27
CA ARG A 364 49.92 -39.14 -10.96
C ARG A 364 49.62 -37.67 -10.70
N PHE A 365 50.54 -36.77 -11.01
CA PHE A 365 50.37 -35.33 -10.93
C PHE A 365 49.17 -34.85 -11.75
N MET A 366 49.04 -35.27 -13.02
CA MET A 366 47.95 -34.84 -13.91
C MET A 366 46.55 -35.25 -13.42
N LYS A 367 46.45 -36.27 -12.54
CA LYS A 367 45.17 -36.66 -11.92
C LYS A 367 44.78 -35.76 -10.74
N GLN A 368 45.73 -35.07 -10.12
CA GLN A 368 45.50 -34.27 -8.90
C GLN A 368 44.70 -32.98 -9.13
N PRO A 369 44.96 -32.15 -10.15
CA PRO A 369 44.22 -30.90 -10.37
C PRO A 369 42.72 -31.12 -10.48
N ARG A 370 42.28 -32.08 -11.32
CA ARG A 370 40.86 -32.41 -11.49
C ARG A 370 40.21 -32.88 -10.18
N ARG A 371 40.93 -33.68 -9.39
CA ARG A 371 40.45 -34.14 -8.07
C ARG A 371 40.38 -33.02 -7.05
N ALA A 372 41.35 -32.11 -7.06
CA ALA A 372 41.39 -30.96 -6.17
C ALA A 372 40.27 -29.97 -6.48
N VAL A 373 40.03 -29.66 -7.76
CA VAL A 373 38.90 -28.81 -8.18
C VAL A 373 37.56 -29.44 -7.80
N LYS A 374 37.40 -30.76 -8.00
CA LYS A 374 36.17 -31.45 -7.59
C LYS A 374 35.94 -31.37 -6.07
N ARG A 375 36.98 -31.65 -5.27
CA ARG A 375 36.89 -31.55 -3.80
C ARG A 375 36.55 -30.12 -3.36
N ALA A 376 37.22 -29.13 -3.92
CA ALA A 376 36.93 -27.73 -3.64
C ALA A 376 35.49 -27.34 -4.02
N ALA A 377 34.97 -27.83 -5.15
CA ALA A 377 33.58 -27.61 -5.54
C ALA A 377 32.57 -28.27 -4.59
N ASP A 378 32.87 -29.46 -4.06
CA ASP A 378 32.06 -30.11 -3.02
C ASP A 378 32.10 -29.29 -1.71
N ASP A 379 33.27 -28.73 -1.37
CA ASP A 379 33.47 -27.88 -0.18
C ASP A 379 32.77 -26.53 -0.26
N VAL A 380 32.50 -26.00 -1.48
CA VAL A 380 31.70 -24.76 -1.67
C VAL A 380 30.38 -24.85 -0.91
N ARG A 381 29.73 -26.02 -0.91
CA ARG A 381 28.45 -26.21 -0.23
C ARG A 381 28.55 -25.98 1.29
N ASN A 382 29.67 -26.40 1.89
CA ASN A 382 29.92 -26.24 3.33
C ASN A 382 30.38 -24.82 3.67
N LEU A 383 31.05 -24.13 2.74
CA LEU A 383 31.54 -22.77 2.91
C LEU A 383 30.47 -21.70 2.60
N ASN A 384 29.38 -22.08 1.94
CA ASN A 384 28.25 -21.23 1.55
C ASN A 384 27.22 -21.02 2.69
N HIS A 385 27.62 -21.13 3.95
CA HIS A 385 26.72 -20.84 5.07
C HIS A 385 26.73 -19.35 5.40
N VAL A 386 25.54 -18.77 5.53
CA VAL A 386 25.30 -17.39 5.98
C VAL A 386 24.26 -17.44 7.10
N ASP A 387 24.41 -16.57 8.10
CA ASP A 387 23.42 -16.38 9.15
C ASP A 387 22.20 -15.65 8.58
N LEU A 388 21.22 -16.42 8.11
CA LEU A 388 20.01 -15.90 7.46
C LEU A 388 19.00 -15.31 8.45
N ASP A 389 19.13 -15.60 9.75
CA ASP A 389 18.18 -15.13 10.76
C ASP A 389 18.33 -13.63 11.01
N ARG A 390 19.53 -13.10 10.78
CA ARG A 390 19.88 -11.68 10.93
C ARG A 390 19.61 -10.84 9.69
N VAL A 391 19.12 -11.44 8.59
CA VAL A 391 18.79 -10.72 7.35
C VAL A 391 17.69 -9.68 7.57
N GLY A 392 16.80 -9.93 8.53
CA GLY A 392 15.82 -8.91 8.93
C GLY A 392 16.47 -7.65 9.51
N GLU A 393 17.64 -7.74 10.13
CA GLU A 393 18.30 -6.59 10.78
C GLU A 393 18.89 -5.58 9.79
N LEU A 394 18.87 -5.87 8.48
CA LEU A 394 19.39 -5.02 7.41
C LEU A 394 18.44 -3.87 7.06
N ASN A 395 19.02 -2.68 6.88
CA ASN A 395 18.33 -1.54 6.29
C ASN A 395 18.34 -1.61 4.75
N ARG A 396 17.49 -0.81 4.10
CA ARG A 396 17.40 -0.70 2.64
C ARG A 396 18.74 -0.34 1.98
N PHE A 397 19.51 0.58 2.57
CA PHE A 397 20.83 0.97 2.05
C PHE A 397 21.84 -0.17 2.17
N GLN A 398 21.88 -0.86 3.32
CA GLN A 398 22.75 -2.02 3.52
C GLN A 398 22.42 -3.18 2.56
N LEU A 399 21.15 -3.32 2.18
CA LEU A 399 20.72 -4.30 1.19
C LEU A 399 21.16 -3.92 -0.24
N GLU A 400 21.22 -2.62 -0.54
CA GLU A 400 21.78 -2.10 -1.79
C GLU A 400 23.29 -2.35 -1.85
N ASP A 401 24.01 -2.12 -0.74
CA ASP A 401 25.44 -2.43 -0.62
C ASP A 401 25.73 -3.92 -0.85
N VAL A 402 24.89 -4.82 -0.30
CA VAL A 402 24.98 -6.28 -0.55
C VAL A 402 24.72 -6.59 -2.02
N ALA A 403 23.78 -5.91 -2.67
CA ALA A 403 23.51 -6.11 -4.09
C ALA A 403 24.67 -5.63 -4.98
N GLU A 404 25.29 -4.49 -4.66
CA GLU A 404 26.48 -3.98 -5.34
C GLU A 404 27.68 -4.93 -5.17
N TYR A 405 27.86 -5.47 -3.95
CA TYR A 405 28.87 -6.49 -3.67
C TYR A 405 28.67 -7.74 -4.55
N ILE A 406 27.44 -8.25 -4.65
CA ILE A 406 27.10 -9.40 -5.51
C ILE A 406 27.44 -9.10 -6.97
N GLN A 407 27.07 -7.92 -7.47
CA GLN A 407 27.33 -7.53 -8.86
C GLN A 407 28.83 -7.46 -9.16
N THR A 408 29.61 -6.95 -8.20
CA THR A 408 31.07 -6.87 -8.30
C THR A 408 31.71 -8.27 -8.31
N GLU A 409 31.25 -9.16 -7.44
CA GLU A 409 31.70 -10.56 -7.39
C GLU A 409 31.28 -11.35 -8.63
N GLU A 410 30.08 -11.12 -9.17
CA GLU A 410 29.59 -11.74 -10.39
C GLU A 410 30.45 -11.32 -11.59
N LEU A 411 30.74 -10.03 -11.72
CA LEU A 411 31.65 -9.52 -12.75
C LEU A 411 33.05 -10.15 -12.61
N SER A 412 33.55 -10.27 -11.38
CA SER A 412 34.86 -10.88 -11.09
C SER A 412 34.88 -12.37 -11.43
N MET A 413 33.77 -13.08 -11.20
CA MET A 413 33.60 -14.48 -11.58
C MET A 413 33.63 -14.66 -13.10
N VAL A 414 32.88 -13.84 -13.85
CA VAL A 414 32.80 -13.94 -15.32
C VAL A 414 34.11 -13.53 -16.00
N THR A 415 34.81 -12.53 -15.45
CA THR A 415 36.08 -12.05 -16.00
C THR A 415 37.27 -12.96 -15.69
N THR A 416 37.15 -13.89 -14.73
CA THR A 416 38.21 -14.83 -14.40
C THR A 416 38.33 -15.90 -15.50
N PRO A 417 39.42 -15.91 -16.31
CA PRO A 417 39.53 -16.85 -17.40
C PRO A 417 39.86 -18.25 -16.85
N THR A 418 38.90 -19.16 -16.90
CA THR A 418 39.17 -20.59 -16.67
C THR A 418 39.70 -21.20 -17.96
N ARG A 419 41.02 -21.24 -18.13
CA ARG A 419 41.63 -21.95 -19.27
C ARG A 419 41.28 -23.43 -19.23
N SER A 420 40.95 -23.96 -20.40
CA SER A 420 40.74 -25.38 -20.62
C SER A 420 42.06 -26.13 -20.40
N LEU A 421 41.99 -27.31 -19.78
CA LEU A 421 43.12 -28.25 -19.65
C LEU A 421 43.58 -28.86 -21.00
N THR A 422 43.12 -28.33 -22.13
CA THR A 422 43.42 -28.84 -23.49
C THR A 422 44.84 -28.51 -23.94
N ASP A 423 45.45 -27.42 -23.47
CA ASP A 423 46.82 -27.03 -23.88
C ASP A 423 47.91 -27.95 -23.29
N ILE A 424 47.53 -28.92 -22.46
CA ILE A 424 48.43 -29.92 -21.88
C ILE A 424 49.01 -30.84 -22.95
N SER A 425 48.29 -31.11 -24.05
CA SER A 425 48.78 -31.98 -25.13
C SER A 425 50.06 -31.45 -25.77
N ASP A 426 50.19 -30.13 -25.87
CA ASP A 426 51.33 -29.49 -26.51
C ASP A 426 52.60 -29.66 -25.67
N TYR A 427 52.47 -29.64 -24.35
CA TYR A 427 53.58 -29.95 -23.44
C TYR A 427 53.92 -31.44 -23.40
N GLU A 428 52.95 -32.34 -23.56
CA GLU A 428 53.24 -33.77 -23.70
C GLU A 428 54.09 -34.02 -24.95
N VAL A 429 53.77 -33.36 -26.07
CA VAL A 429 54.58 -33.40 -27.30
C VAL A 429 55.99 -32.84 -27.07
N GLN A 430 56.11 -31.67 -26.43
CA GLN A 430 57.43 -31.08 -26.12
C GLN A 430 58.27 -31.95 -25.19
N LEU A 431 57.65 -32.61 -24.21
CA LEU A 431 58.32 -33.55 -23.30
C LEU A 431 58.81 -34.79 -24.03
N ASP A 432 58.01 -35.32 -24.96
CA ASP A 432 58.36 -36.49 -25.77
C ASP A 432 59.48 -36.16 -26.79
N GLU A 433 59.44 -34.97 -27.40
CA GLU A 433 60.52 -34.46 -28.25
C GLU A 433 61.83 -34.30 -27.47
N ALA A 434 61.79 -33.64 -26.30
CA ALA A 434 62.95 -33.49 -25.44
C ALA A 434 63.51 -34.83 -24.95
N ALA A 435 62.64 -35.83 -24.71
CA ALA A 435 63.05 -37.17 -24.35
C ALA A 435 63.79 -37.89 -25.49
N GLN A 436 63.26 -37.82 -26.72
CA GLN A 436 63.90 -38.39 -27.90
C GLN A 436 65.26 -37.73 -28.19
N GLU A 437 65.40 -36.42 -27.96
CA GLU A 437 66.67 -35.72 -28.11
C GLU A 437 67.74 -36.20 -27.11
N VAL A 438 67.33 -36.56 -25.88
CA VAL A 438 68.24 -37.14 -24.89
C VAL A 438 68.70 -38.53 -25.34
N GLU A 439 67.78 -39.39 -25.78
CA GLU A 439 68.10 -40.74 -26.26
C GLU A 439 69.05 -40.71 -27.47
N LYS A 440 68.71 -39.92 -28.50
CA LYS A 440 69.58 -39.72 -29.67
C LYS A 440 70.98 -39.24 -29.28
N LYS A 441 71.10 -38.42 -28.23
CA LYS A 441 72.39 -37.90 -27.77
C LYS A 441 73.19 -38.91 -26.95
N ILE A 442 72.52 -39.80 -26.23
CA ILE A 442 73.15 -40.94 -25.54
C ILE A 442 73.69 -41.93 -26.57
N ASP A 443 72.91 -42.28 -27.59
CA ASP A 443 73.30 -43.22 -28.64
C ASP A 443 74.48 -42.71 -29.49
N ALA A 444 74.58 -41.40 -29.69
CA ALA A 444 75.68 -40.78 -30.44
C ALA A 444 77.01 -40.69 -29.66
N ARG A 445 77.06 -41.03 -28.36
CA ARG A 445 78.30 -40.95 -27.57
C ARG A 445 79.13 -42.23 -27.68
N MET A 446 80.44 -42.06 -27.52
CA MET A 446 81.41 -43.15 -27.55
C MET A 446 81.37 -43.97 -26.24
N THR A 447 81.42 -45.30 -26.38
CA THR A 447 81.57 -46.25 -25.28
C THR A 447 82.98 -46.21 -24.70
N ARG A 448 83.16 -46.69 -23.47
CA ARG A 448 84.48 -46.75 -22.82
C ARG A 448 85.49 -47.51 -23.69
N LYS A 449 85.05 -48.61 -24.34
CA LYS A 449 85.92 -49.43 -25.22
C LYS A 449 86.34 -48.64 -26.46
N THR A 450 85.43 -47.90 -27.09
CA THR A 450 85.77 -47.11 -28.28
C THR A 450 86.61 -45.89 -27.92
N THR A 451 86.38 -45.23 -26.78
CA THR A 451 87.24 -44.13 -26.29
C THR A 451 88.66 -44.60 -25.99
N ILE A 452 88.84 -45.77 -25.38
CA ILE A 452 90.17 -46.35 -25.13
C ILE A 452 90.82 -46.80 -26.44
N ALA A 453 90.07 -47.40 -27.37
CA ALA A 453 90.58 -47.83 -28.67
C ALA A 453 91.03 -46.64 -29.54
N LEU A 454 90.23 -45.57 -29.62
CA LEU A 454 90.59 -44.32 -30.29
C LEU A 454 91.76 -43.62 -29.61
N GLY A 455 91.80 -43.62 -28.27
CA GLY A 455 92.95 -43.10 -27.52
C GLY A 455 94.24 -43.87 -27.81
N ALA A 456 94.16 -45.21 -27.84
CA ALA A 456 95.29 -46.07 -28.18
C ALA A 456 95.71 -45.95 -29.65
N LEU A 457 94.76 -45.77 -30.57
CA LEU A 457 95.03 -45.54 -31.99
C LEU A 457 95.64 -44.16 -32.24
N ALA A 458 95.14 -43.12 -31.58
CA ALA A 458 95.72 -41.78 -31.62
C ALA A 458 97.13 -41.76 -31.03
N LEU A 459 97.35 -42.48 -29.93
CA LEU A 459 98.67 -42.65 -29.32
C LEU A 459 99.61 -43.49 -30.21
N GLY A 460 99.09 -44.52 -30.90
CA GLY A 460 99.83 -45.31 -31.87
C GLY A 460 100.24 -44.50 -33.11
N LEU A 461 99.33 -43.72 -33.70
CA LEU A 461 99.63 -42.78 -34.79
C LEU A 461 100.64 -41.71 -34.37
N PHE A 462 100.49 -41.19 -33.15
CA PHE A 462 101.44 -40.25 -32.56
C PHE A 462 102.83 -40.88 -32.42
N LEU A 463 102.91 -42.10 -31.87
CA LEU A 463 104.17 -42.84 -31.75
C LEU A 463 104.81 -43.09 -33.13
N VAL A 464 104.05 -43.54 -34.13
CA VAL A 464 104.58 -43.77 -35.49
C VAL A 464 105.09 -42.48 -36.14
N GLY A 465 104.43 -41.34 -35.91
CA GLY A 465 104.87 -40.04 -36.43
C GLY A 465 106.11 -39.47 -35.73
N PHE A 466 106.27 -39.71 -34.42
CA PHE A 466 107.35 -39.13 -33.63
C PHE A 466 108.54 -40.08 -33.37
N LEU A 467 108.38 -41.41 -33.49
CA LEU A 467 109.47 -42.38 -33.36
C LEU A 467 110.67 -42.08 -34.28
N PRO A 468 110.48 -41.76 -35.58
CA PRO A 468 111.59 -41.43 -36.47
C PRO A 468 112.34 -40.17 -36.05
N SER A 469 111.66 -39.19 -35.43
CA SER A 469 112.26 -37.96 -34.94
C SER A 469 113.11 -38.18 -33.68
N ILE A 470 112.74 -39.14 -32.83
CA ILE A 470 113.51 -39.48 -31.62
C ILE A 470 114.75 -40.31 -31.98
N LEU A 471 114.60 -41.27 -32.90
CA LEU A 471 115.69 -42.16 -33.35
C LEU A 471 116.78 -41.44 -34.15
N LYS A 472 116.45 -40.35 -34.87
CA LYS A 472 117.41 -39.61 -35.71
C LYS A 472 118.32 -38.67 -34.91
N ASN A 473 117.91 -38.24 -33.71
CA ASN A 473 118.64 -37.24 -32.91
C ASN A 473 119.62 -37.83 -31.88
N THR A 474 119.87 -39.14 -31.84
CA THR A 474 120.63 -39.81 -30.75
C THR A 474 122.13 -39.49 -30.65
N GLY A 475 122.64 -38.52 -31.42
CA GLY A 475 124.06 -38.13 -31.46
C GLY A 475 124.46 -36.90 -30.63
N GLU A 476 123.54 -35.95 -30.36
CA GLU A 476 123.82 -34.73 -29.59
C GLU A 476 122.88 -34.58 -28.37
N THR A 477 123.45 -34.40 -27.19
CA THR A 477 122.72 -34.36 -25.90
C THR A 477 121.81 -33.14 -25.73
N SER A 478 122.04 -32.07 -26.49
CA SER A 478 121.20 -30.85 -26.45
C SER A 478 119.91 -31.01 -27.28
N GLU A 479 120.01 -31.56 -28.50
CA GLU A 479 118.87 -31.69 -29.42
C GLU A 479 117.93 -32.86 -29.06
N THR A 480 118.46 -33.91 -28.41
CA THR A 480 117.65 -35.00 -27.85
C THR A 480 116.72 -34.53 -26.73
N MET A 481 117.20 -33.65 -25.85
CA MET A 481 116.40 -33.12 -24.74
C MET A 481 115.26 -32.22 -25.23
N GLY A 482 115.49 -31.42 -26.26
CA GLY A 482 114.45 -30.61 -26.92
C GLY A 482 113.35 -31.46 -27.56
N ALA A 483 113.70 -32.54 -28.26
CA ALA A 483 112.74 -33.45 -28.86
C ALA A 483 111.89 -34.21 -27.82
N ILE A 484 112.47 -34.58 -26.67
CA ILE A 484 111.73 -35.22 -25.56
C ILE A 484 110.72 -34.25 -24.92
N TRP A 485 111.11 -33.00 -24.68
CA TRP A 485 110.17 -31.99 -24.15
C TRP A 485 109.05 -31.65 -25.13
N LEU A 486 109.34 -31.59 -26.42
CA LEU A 486 108.35 -31.29 -27.46
C LEU A 486 107.36 -32.45 -27.64
N THR A 487 107.82 -33.70 -27.55
CA THR A 487 106.96 -34.89 -27.57
C THR A 487 106.12 -35.02 -26.31
N MET A 488 106.67 -34.77 -25.11
CA MET A 488 105.88 -34.70 -23.88
C MET A 488 104.84 -33.58 -23.92
N GLY A 489 105.21 -32.40 -24.43
CA GLY A 489 104.29 -31.27 -24.62
C GLY A 489 103.14 -31.60 -25.59
N ALA A 490 103.45 -32.24 -26.72
CA ALA A 490 102.44 -32.63 -27.70
C ALA A 490 101.53 -33.78 -27.20
N LEU A 491 102.07 -34.75 -26.46
CA LEU A 491 101.28 -35.80 -25.82
C LEU A 491 100.36 -35.22 -24.73
N GLY A 492 100.87 -34.27 -23.94
CA GLY A 492 100.08 -33.51 -22.98
C GLY A 492 98.95 -32.72 -23.66
N LEU A 493 99.24 -32.05 -24.78
CA LEU A 493 98.25 -31.31 -25.55
C LEU A 493 97.16 -32.22 -26.11
N LEU A 494 97.51 -33.39 -26.63
CA LEU A 494 96.55 -34.38 -27.16
C LEU A 494 95.63 -34.91 -26.05
N ALA A 495 96.19 -35.24 -24.89
CA ALA A 495 95.41 -35.67 -23.72
C ALA A 495 94.44 -34.57 -23.24
N VAL A 496 94.88 -33.31 -23.21
CA VAL A 496 94.04 -32.16 -22.86
C VAL A 496 92.92 -31.99 -23.89
N ILE A 497 93.21 -32.04 -25.20
CA ILE A 497 92.18 -31.92 -26.25
C ILE A 497 91.15 -33.05 -26.16
N GLY A 498 91.58 -34.28 -25.90
CA GLY A 498 90.69 -35.42 -25.71
C GLY A 498 89.79 -35.27 -24.48
N LEU A 499 90.35 -34.84 -23.34
CA LEU A 499 89.58 -34.57 -22.12
C LEU A 499 88.59 -33.41 -22.30
N VAL A 500 89.01 -32.34 -22.97
CA VAL A 500 88.13 -31.20 -23.31
C VAL A 500 86.99 -31.66 -24.22
N GLY A 501 87.27 -32.49 -25.24
CA GLY A 501 86.24 -33.07 -26.11
C GLY A 501 85.20 -33.90 -25.35
N LEU A 502 85.65 -34.80 -24.46
CA LEU A 502 84.76 -35.60 -23.60
C LEU A 502 83.96 -34.72 -22.64
N TYR A 503 84.57 -33.66 -22.11
CA TYR A 503 83.88 -32.71 -21.25
C TYR A 503 82.81 -31.90 -21.99
N VAL A 504 83.08 -31.48 -23.23
CA VAL A 504 82.10 -30.80 -24.10
C VAL A 504 80.92 -31.72 -24.41
N LEU A 505 81.17 -33.00 -24.71
CA LEU A 505 80.10 -33.99 -24.91
C LEU A 505 79.25 -34.20 -23.65
N ARG A 506 79.89 -34.30 -22.48
CA ARG A 506 79.19 -34.38 -21.18
C ARG A 506 78.35 -33.12 -20.92
N ARG A 507 78.88 -31.93 -21.21
CA ARG A 507 78.15 -30.66 -21.07
C ARG A 507 76.95 -30.58 -22.01
N ALA A 508 77.10 -31.06 -23.25
CA ALA A 508 76.01 -31.12 -24.22
C ALA A 508 74.88 -32.06 -23.76
N LEU A 509 75.21 -33.24 -23.21
CA LEU A 509 74.21 -34.16 -22.64
C LEU A 509 73.51 -33.57 -21.41
N LYS A 510 74.26 -32.97 -20.49
CA LYS A 510 73.69 -32.26 -19.33
C LYS A 510 72.69 -31.18 -19.77
N ARG A 511 73.01 -30.45 -20.85
CA ARG A 511 72.10 -29.45 -21.42
C ARG A 511 70.78 -30.07 -21.90
N LYS A 512 70.82 -31.26 -22.51
CA LYS A 512 69.60 -31.98 -22.93
C LYS A 512 68.75 -32.47 -21.75
N PHE A 513 69.36 -33.03 -20.71
CA PHE A 513 68.66 -33.35 -19.46
C PHE A 513 68.03 -32.12 -18.81
N SER A 514 68.73 -30.98 -18.80
CA SER A 514 68.16 -29.73 -18.27
C SER A 514 67.01 -29.19 -19.12
N GLN A 515 67.02 -29.43 -20.45
CA GLN A 515 65.92 -29.03 -21.33
C GLN A 515 64.66 -29.84 -21.02
N TYR A 516 64.77 -31.14 -20.80
CA TYR A 516 63.65 -31.97 -20.35
C TYR A 516 63.10 -31.51 -18.99
N ASN A 517 63.96 -31.28 -18.00
CA ASN A 517 63.54 -30.81 -16.68
C ASN A 517 62.90 -29.40 -16.74
N ALA A 518 63.38 -28.52 -17.63
CA ALA A 518 62.78 -27.20 -17.84
C ALA A 518 61.38 -27.29 -18.46
N ALA A 519 61.17 -28.17 -19.45
CA ALA A 519 59.85 -28.43 -20.00
C ALA A 519 58.88 -28.99 -18.94
N MET A 520 59.36 -29.91 -18.08
CA MET A 520 58.58 -30.44 -16.96
C MET A 520 58.21 -29.34 -15.94
N GLN A 521 59.15 -28.45 -15.63
CA GLN A 521 58.88 -27.33 -14.73
C GLN A 521 57.83 -26.36 -15.30
N GLY A 522 57.92 -26.03 -16.59
CA GLY A 522 56.92 -25.20 -17.26
C GLY A 522 55.50 -25.78 -17.15
N LEU A 523 55.35 -27.09 -17.38
CA LEU A 523 54.07 -27.78 -17.21
C LEU A 523 53.54 -27.70 -15.76
N VAL A 524 54.39 -27.94 -14.75
CA VAL A 524 53.99 -27.88 -13.34
C VAL A 524 53.56 -26.46 -12.95
N GLU A 525 54.30 -25.44 -13.39
CA GLU A 525 53.96 -24.03 -13.16
C GLU A 525 52.62 -23.65 -13.82
N GLU A 526 52.38 -24.11 -15.04
CA GLU A 526 51.11 -23.86 -15.72
C GLU A 526 49.94 -24.56 -15.02
N VAL A 527 50.06 -25.84 -14.69
CA VAL A 527 49.01 -26.60 -13.99
C VAL A 527 48.71 -25.99 -12.61
N THR A 528 49.73 -25.56 -11.87
CA THR A 528 49.54 -24.88 -10.58
C THR A 528 48.87 -23.51 -10.76
N SER A 529 49.20 -22.77 -11.83
CA SER A 529 48.55 -21.50 -12.15
C SER A 529 47.06 -21.67 -12.46
N VAL A 530 46.69 -22.69 -13.25
CA VAL A 530 45.30 -23.03 -13.57
C VAL A 530 44.54 -23.41 -12.31
N THR A 531 45.16 -24.18 -11.42
CA THR A 531 44.56 -24.57 -10.13
C THR A 531 44.25 -23.34 -9.25
N ARG A 532 45.12 -22.32 -9.24
CA ARG A 532 44.86 -21.05 -8.54
C ARG A 532 43.73 -20.25 -9.19
N LEU A 533 43.63 -20.24 -10.51
CA LEU A 533 42.53 -19.59 -11.23
C LEU A 533 41.17 -20.23 -10.88
N PHE A 534 41.10 -21.56 -10.81
CA PHE A 534 39.90 -22.25 -10.34
C PHE A 534 39.57 -21.93 -8.89
N SER A 535 40.56 -21.78 -8.01
CA SER A 535 40.33 -21.36 -6.62
C SER A 535 39.71 -19.96 -6.55
N LYS A 536 40.17 -19.00 -7.36
CA LYS A 536 39.57 -17.67 -7.47
C LYS A 536 38.13 -17.75 -7.99
N TYR A 537 37.91 -18.48 -9.08
CA TYR A 537 36.58 -18.65 -9.68
C TYR A 537 35.57 -19.24 -8.68
N LEU A 538 35.93 -20.34 -8.00
CA LEU A 538 35.06 -20.97 -7.00
C LEU A 538 34.82 -20.08 -5.77
N SER A 539 35.79 -19.24 -5.40
CA SER A 539 35.63 -18.26 -4.31
C SER A 539 34.59 -17.20 -4.67
N HIS A 540 34.71 -16.59 -5.86
CA HIS A 540 33.72 -15.61 -6.35
C HIS A 540 32.33 -16.26 -6.48
N GLY A 541 32.24 -17.45 -7.06
CA GLY A 541 30.97 -18.19 -7.15
C GLY A 541 30.33 -18.49 -5.79
N CYS A 542 31.15 -18.84 -4.78
CA CYS A 542 30.65 -19.04 -3.41
C CYS A 542 30.09 -17.74 -2.81
N ASN A 543 30.78 -16.60 -2.96
CA ASN A 543 30.32 -15.31 -2.45
C ASN A 543 29.02 -14.85 -3.13
N VAL A 544 28.91 -15.01 -4.45
CA VAL A 544 27.69 -14.71 -5.21
C VAL A 544 26.51 -15.55 -4.70
N MET A 545 26.71 -16.85 -4.49
CA MET A 545 25.65 -17.71 -3.94
C MET A 545 25.23 -17.27 -2.53
N ARG A 546 26.17 -16.88 -1.67
CA ARG A 546 25.89 -16.37 -0.32
C ARG A 546 25.04 -15.10 -0.38
N GLY A 547 25.41 -14.14 -1.23
CA GLY A 547 24.65 -12.90 -1.39
C GLY A 547 23.24 -13.11 -1.95
N TYR A 548 23.06 -13.98 -2.95
CA TYR A 548 21.72 -14.29 -3.46
C TYR A 548 20.82 -14.98 -2.43
N GLN A 549 21.36 -15.78 -1.50
CA GLN A 549 20.57 -16.33 -0.39
C GLN A 549 20.01 -15.22 0.52
N VAL A 550 20.81 -14.18 0.80
CA VAL A 550 20.37 -13.01 1.59
C VAL A 550 19.25 -12.26 0.88
N LEU A 551 19.44 -11.92 -0.40
CA LEU A 551 18.43 -11.20 -1.20
C LEU A 551 17.12 -11.99 -1.31
N ASN A 552 17.19 -13.29 -1.60
CA ASN A 552 16.01 -14.14 -1.70
C ASN A 552 15.26 -14.24 -0.36
N LYS A 553 15.99 -14.37 0.76
CA LYS A 553 15.39 -14.42 2.09
C LYS A 553 14.66 -13.11 2.42
N PHE A 554 15.29 -11.96 2.14
CA PHE A 554 14.69 -10.66 2.35
C PHE A 554 13.43 -10.45 1.50
N GLN A 555 13.46 -10.82 0.21
CA GLN A 555 12.31 -10.73 -0.68
C GLN A 555 11.15 -11.66 -0.27
N SER A 556 11.46 -12.81 0.32
CA SER A 556 10.46 -13.77 0.81
C SER A 556 9.84 -13.42 2.18
N HIS A 557 10.42 -12.48 2.92
CA HIS A 557 9.89 -11.99 4.20
C HIS A 557 9.12 -10.68 3.97
N GLU A 558 7.82 -10.78 3.67
CA GLU A 558 6.90 -9.71 4.05
C GLU A 558 6.84 -9.68 5.58
N ASP A 559 7.49 -8.70 6.19
CA ASP A 559 7.56 -8.58 7.64
C ASP A 559 6.13 -8.41 8.21
N PRO A 560 5.59 -9.39 8.95
CA PRO A 560 4.24 -9.30 9.50
C PRO A 560 4.08 -8.09 10.43
N GLU A 561 5.16 -7.60 11.04
CA GLU A 561 5.16 -6.40 11.87
C GLU A 561 5.01 -5.13 11.04
N VAL A 562 5.61 -5.06 9.84
CA VAL A 562 5.40 -3.94 8.90
C VAL A 562 3.95 -3.91 8.41
N GLY A 563 3.35 -5.09 8.19
CA GLY A 563 1.91 -5.23 7.95
C GLY A 563 1.09 -4.66 9.10
N GLN A 564 1.40 -5.03 10.35
CA GLN A 564 0.71 -4.51 11.53
C GLN A 564 0.87 -2.99 11.69
N ILE A 565 2.07 -2.43 11.47
CA ILE A 565 2.30 -0.98 11.55
C ILE A 565 1.44 -0.25 10.50
N LYS A 566 1.32 -0.78 9.29
CA LYS A 566 0.42 -0.20 8.27
C LYS A 566 -1.03 -0.21 8.71
N VAL A 567 -1.50 -1.32 9.30
CA VAL A 567 -2.86 -1.42 9.83
C VAL A 567 -3.10 -0.40 10.95
N LEU A 568 -2.17 -0.26 11.90
CA LEU A 568 -2.29 0.72 12.97
C LEU A 568 -2.27 2.17 12.45
N LYS A 569 -1.44 2.48 11.44
CA LYS A 569 -1.40 3.80 10.80
C LYS A 569 -2.71 4.12 10.09
N LYS A 570 -3.37 3.13 9.48
CA LYS A 570 -4.72 3.29 8.90
C LYS A 570 -5.73 3.67 9.98
N HIS A 571 -5.84 2.88 11.06
CA HIS A 571 -6.78 3.16 12.17
C HIS A 571 -6.57 4.56 12.76
N ARG A 572 -5.31 4.98 12.88
CA ARG A 572 -4.98 6.33 13.33
C ARG A 572 -5.51 7.42 12.38
N MET A 573 -5.38 7.21 11.08
CA MET A 573 -5.91 8.13 10.07
C MET A 573 -7.43 8.22 10.14
N ASP A 574 -8.12 7.10 10.37
CA ASP A 574 -9.57 7.08 10.55
C ASP A 574 -10.01 7.89 11.79
N ILE A 575 -9.29 7.77 12.91
CA ILE A 575 -9.53 8.58 14.12
C ILE A 575 -9.29 10.07 13.85
N LEU A 576 -8.21 10.42 13.14
CA LEU A 576 -7.92 11.82 12.80
C LEU A 576 -9.03 12.41 11.94
N ARG A 577 -9.55 11.66 10.97
CA ARG A 577 -10.70 12.07 10.16
C ARG A 577 -11.94 12.32 11.03
N CYS A 578 -12.28 11.42 11.95
CA CYS A 578 -13.40 11.64 12.87
C CYS A 578 -13.21 12.88 13.76
N ARG A 579 -11.96 13.18 14.16
CA ARG A 579 -11.65 14.41 14.90
C ARG A 579 -11.83 15.65 14.03
N GLU A 580 -11.39 15.62 12.78
CA GLU A 580 -11.57 16.74 11.84
C GLU A 580 -13.06 17.03 11.61
N GLU A 581 -13.86 16.00 11.32
CA GLU A 581 -15.32 16.11 11.15
C GLU A 581 -15.99 16.71 12.41
N LEU A 582 -15.56 16.28 13.61
CA LEU A 582 -16.06 16.84 14.87
C LEU A 582 -15.72 18.33 15.03
N HIS A 583 -14.50 18.75 14.68
CA HIS A 583 -14.07 20.15 14.79
C HIS A 583 -14.73 21.06 13.75
N GLU A 584 -14.96 20.55 12.54
CA GLU A 584 -15.63 21.28 11.47
C GLU A 584 -17.08 21.61 11.84
N VAL A 585 -17.82 20.61 12.36
CA VAL A 585 -19.25 20.76 12.64
C VAL A 585 -19.52 21.37 14.03
N PHE A 586 -18.72 21.02 15.05
CA PHE A 586 -18.99 21.36 16.45
C PHE A 586 -17.88 22.18 17.12
N GLY A 587 -16.95 22.77 16.34
CA GLY A 587 -15.80 23.51 16.86
C GLY A 587 -16.14 24.58 17.91
N LYS A 588 -17.31 25.23 17.80
CA LYS A 588 -17.79 26.21 18.80
C LYS A 588 -17.97 25.64 20.21
N PHE A 589 -18.24 24.34 20.33
CA PHE A 589 -18.47 23.66 21.61
C PHE A 589 -17.20 23.00 22.19
N LEU A 590 -16.11 22.92 21.43
CA LEU A 590 -14.86 22.26 21.83
C LEU A 590 -13.83 23.19 22.49
N THR A 591 -14.26 24.36 22.97
CA THR A 591 -13.37 25.42 23.47
C THR A 591 -12.70 25.12 24.81
N GLN A 592 -13.07 24.04 25.50
CA GLN A 592 -12.50 23.64 26.78
C GLN A 592 -12.01 22.19 26.74
N PRO A 593 -10.84 21.89 27.34
CA PRO A 593 -10.36 20.52 27.43
C PRO A 593 -11.33 19.66 28.27
N PRO A 594 -11.44 18.35 27.97
CA PRO A 594 -12.31 17.45 28.71
C PRO A 594 -12.01 17.46 30.21
N VAL A 595 -13.08 17.47 31.01
CA VAL A 595 -13.02 17.59 32.49
C VAL A 595 -12.40 16.34 33.15
N GLU A 596 -12.50 15.18 32.51
CA GLU A 596 -11.98 13.90 33.03
C GLU A 596 -11.24 13.09 31.96
N PRO A 597 -10.16 12.36 32.33
CA PRO A 597 -9.41 11.51 31.41
C PRO A 597 -10.31 10.39 30.87
N GLN A 598 -10.43 10.34 29.54
CA GLN A 598 -11.28 9.39 28.85
C GLN A 598 -10.52 8.09 28.56
N THR A 599 -11.20 6.95 28.71
CA THR A 599 -10.63 5.65 28.32
C THR A 599 -10.70 5.49 26.80
N PRO A 600 -9.62 5.04 26.13
CA PRO A 600 -9.61 4.83 24.68
C PRO A 600 -10.59 3.74 24.24
N TYR A 601 -10.92 3.71 22.94
CA TYR A 601 -11.74 2.63 22.37
C TYR A 601 -11.03 1.27 22.51
N GLN A 602 -11.77 0.26 22.94
CA GLN A 602 -11.25 -1.10 23.18
C GLN A 602 -11.46 -2.00 21.95
N TYR A 603 -11.01 -1.57 20.78
CA TYR A 603 -11.07 -2.38 19.55
C TYR A 603 -9.80 -3.21 19.34
N ASP A 604 -9.92 -4.30 18.56
CA ASP A 604 -8.78 -5.08 18.10
C ASP A 604 -8.12 -4.41 16.89
N PHE A 605 -7.29 -3.39 17.16
CA PHE A 605 -6.60 -2.61 16.14
C PHE A 605 -5.54 -3.38 15.33
N HIS A 606 -5.32 -4.67 15.63
CA HIS A 606 -4.45 -5.51 14.80
C HIS A 606 -5.16 -6.03 13.54
N ARG A 607 -6.50 -5.94 13.47
CA ARG A 607 -7.27 -6.38 12.31
C ARG A 607 -7.45 -5.25 11.29
N PRO A 608 -7.40 -5.55 9.98
CA PRO A 608 -7.69 -4.58 8.92
C PRO A 608 -9.20 -4.44 8.70
N VAL A 609 -9.94 -4.06 9.72
CA VAL A 609 -11.40 -3.89 9.69
C VAL A 609 -11.74 -2.42 9.97
N ASP A 610 -12.74 -1.86 9.31
CA ASP A 610 -13.20 -0.51 9.62
C ASP A 610 -14.07 -0.54 10.89
N TYR A 611 -13.61 0.13 11.94
CA TYR A 611 -14.34 0.22 13.20
C TYR A 611 -15.23 1.47 13.23
N PRO A 612 -16.47 1.37 13.74
CA PRO A 612 -17.26 2.56 14.05
C PRO A 612 -16.70 3.25 15.30
N TYR A 613 -16.68 4.58 15.32
CA TYR A 613 -16.30 5.38 16.49
C TYR A 613 -17.53 6.14 17.03
N PRO A 614 -18.46 5.46 17.74
CA PRO A 614 -19.71 6.07 18.19
C PRO A 614 -19.47 7.06 19.34
N LEU A 615 -20.30 8.11 19.42
CA LEU A 615 -20.24 9.04 20.56
C LEU A 615 -20.46 8.29 21.90
N PRO A 616 -19.76 8.71 22.97
CA PRO A 616 -19.92 8.13 24.30
C PRO A 616 -21.21 8.63 24.95
N HIS A 617 -22.36 8.15 24.46
CA HIS A 617 -23.62 8.32 25.14
C HIS A 617 -23.58 7.57 26.48
N GLU A 618 -24.13 8.18 27.53
CA GLU A 618 -24.32 7.45 28.79
C GLU A 618 -25.44 6.43 28.60
N GLU A 619 -25.08 5.14 28.53
CA GLU A 619 -26.04 4.05 28.42
C GLU A 619 -27.10 4.14 29.55
N ASN A 620 -28.38 4.12 29.18
CA ASN A 620 -29.56 4.23 30.05
C ASN A 620 -29.88 5.61 30.65
N ARG A 621 -29.32 6.72 30.13
CA ARG A 621 -29.84 8.07 30.44
C ARG A 621 -30.95 8.48 29.48
N ASP A 622 -32.13 7.98 29.78
CA ASP A 622 -33.38 8.51 29.24
C ASP A 622 -33.69 9.84 29.93
N ALA A 623 -33.49 10.95 29.21
CA ALA A 623 -33.83 12.27 29.69
C ALA A 623 -35.32 12.55 29.48
N GLN A 624 -35.98 13.07 30.52
CA GLN A 624 -37.35 13.54 30.42
C GLN A 624 -37.37 15.00 30.00
N ILE A 625 -37.92 15.26 28.82
CA ILE A 625 -37.97 16.61 28.24
C ILE A 625 -39.42 17.05 28.02
N GLU A 626 -39.68 18.35 28.11
CA GLU A 626 -40.96 18.91 27.70
C GLU A 626 -41.10 18.83 26.17
N PHE A 627 -42.24 18.32 25.70
CA PHE A 627 -42.53 18.11 24.28
C PHE A 627 -43.86 18.76 23.89
N VAL A 628 -43.84 19.64 22.91
CA VAL A 628 -44.97 20.33 22.29
C VAL A 628 -45.70 21.30 23.23
N GLN A 629 -46.18 20.86 24.38
CA GLN A 629 -46.94 21.63 25.37
C GLN A 629 -46.30 21.57 26.75
N PRO A 630 -46.42 22.65 27.56
CA PRO A 630 -45.99 22.63 28.96
C PRO A 630 -46.64 21.47 29.73
N GLY A 631 -45.83 20.70 30.46
CA GLY A 631 -46.29 19.56 31.24
C GLY A 631 -46.49 18.24 30.47
N HIS A 632 -46.39 18.24 29.14
CA HIS A 632 -46.29 17.00 28.36
C HIS A 632 -44.82 16.60 28.23
N VAL A 633 -44.45 15.43 28.75
CA VAL A 633 -43.06 14.98 28.87
C VAL A 633 -42.86 13.69 28.08
N ILE A 634 -41.76 13.62 27.34
CA ILE A 634 -41.32 12.42 26.62
C ILE A 634 -39.95 11.95 27.11
N SER A 635 -39.65 10.68 26.87
CA SER A 635 -38.32 10.10 27.13
C SER A 635 -37.47 10.21 25.87
N VAL A 636 -36.29 10.79 25.99
CA VAL A 636 -35.33 10.94 24.89
C VAL A 636 -34.00 10.30 25.28
N PRO A 637 -33.35 9.53 24.38
CA PRO A 637 -32.11 8.80 24.69
C PRO A 637 -30.87 9.69 24.75
N VAL A 638 -31.03 11.01 24.87
CA VAL A 638 -29.96 12.00 24.99
C VAL A 638 -30.33 13.06 26.02
N ASP A 639 -29.33 13.62 26.71
CA ASP A 639 -29.51 14.58 27.80
C ASP A 639 -29.23 16.04 27.41
N PHE A 640 -28.78 16.28 26.17
CA PHE A 640 -28.50 17.62 25.67
C PHE A 640 -29.71 18.35 25.11
N VAL A 641 -30.81 17.64 24.78
CA VAL A 641 -32.05 18.28 24.35
C VAL A 641 -32.81 18.70 25.61
N ARG A 642 -33.07 19.99 25.79
CA ARG A 642 -33.76 20.50 27.00
C ARG A 642 -35.27 20.40 26.86
N ARG A 643 -35.79 20.82 25.71
CA ARG A 643 -37.23 20.77 25.37
C ARG A 643 -37.46 21.01 23.89
N VAL A 644 -38.55 20.46 23.39
CA VAL A 644 -39.09 20.76 22.06
C VAL A 644 -40.42 21.45 22.24
N THR A 645 -40.53 22.70 21.80
CA THR A 645 -41.75 23.51 21.96
C THR A 645 -42.38 23.81 20.62
N ILE A 646 -43.71 23.83 20.59
CA ILE A 646 -44.47 24.32 19.45
C ILE A 646 -45.21 25.57 19.89
N ARG A 647 -45.02 26.67 19.17
CA ARG A 647 -45.70 27.95 19.42
C ARG A 647 -46.53 28.34 18.21
N MET A 648 -47.75 28.79 18.43
CA MET A 648 -48.57 29.32 17.33
C MET A 648 -47.96 30.64 16.85
N GLU A 649 -47.80 30.77 15.53
CA GLU A 649 -47.40 32.02 14.92
C GLU A 649 -48.63 32.85 14.59
N GLU A 650 -48.61 34.11 15.01
CA GLU A 650 -49.69 35.05 14.74
C GLU A 650 -49.50 35.70 13.38
N LEU A 651 -50.23 35.20 12.37
CA LEU A 651 -50.22 35.71 11.01
C LEU A 651 -51.56 36.34 10.68
N TYR A 652 -51.55 37.62 10.30
CA TYR A 652 -52.74 38.38 9.94
C TYR A 652 -52.60 38.91 8.50
N ASP A 653 -53.70 38.89 7.74
CA ASP A 653 -53.79 39.36 6.34
C ASP A 653 -53.95 40.88 6.24
#